data_AF-A0A8H2VF80-F1
#
_entry.id   AF-A0A8H2VF80-F1
#
_cell.length_a   1.000
_cell.length_b   1.000
_cell.length_c   1.000
_cell.angle_alpha   90.00
_cell.angle_beta   90.00
_cell.angle_gamma   90.00
#
_symmetry.space_group_name_H-M   'P 1'
#
loop_
_entity.id
_entity.type
_entity.pdbx_description
1 polymer ?
#
loop_
_entity_poly.entity_id
_entity_poly.type
_entity_poly.pdbx_seq_one_letter_code
_entity_poly.pdbx_strand_id
1 'polypeptide(L)'
;MLSNVKDLLEIDTEIGVIDEERSNLAVQLNTAQQKILSDSEKTSLYKSIAEQIKSCENVLDVQRLRNEFGNLKAFDELEVKFTEQNLIENKILELEHVKNELDELISKNVQDLSFYEIAILHGKLKEIADSNVLIESPLLTLTLDSFDKRMISRYAEYIAIDYNQQLFNSKWDTEHFVISDSETVERLNKTSSLLFKLTQLYFNAENRAMWNFISISNNFKIRFTYHFHNNSSTINLYFKFLNDYLNNNLYKCISIFEDKSIGLTKQLIHEEFINHILDPIREKINVSLLQNDVKTFITLISQIISTDKNLASQYFYHGKGLISLVSEESWNKWLQFEISTTKKQFETITNSPKELIPSVQNFCKLLKKVYDYLEPFYGLNNSKLDKLKLKTCSQIFLRLSTEYLEYVMTTDSLDESHNKIDELFQTMTKLQILHIAHTKIYELSQQFIFIELTSLVNESESRRYVSVFQDVLNSFRDNMENDLEGSIIHRIQKLSKDALQNYFKVNTWISTESTIDEHITPTAELINCITMLKRVVSNLDSLNIPFEISINIKNELLNRLVNYFIESILKLNKFNKQGLLQFEIDFKAVKDTLNLPGDIHNYQSDTLRELLTILRLKYDTLAEIYIQKGYIKNGDFSDLKKDMKINFLSDSDIQDALYRILLNNIV
;
A
#
# COMPACT_ATOMS: atom_id res chain seq x y z
N MET A 1 43.30 -36.14 -37.51
CA MET A 1 44.13 -35.31 -38.41
C MET A 1 44.60 -34.12 -37.59
N LEU A 2 45.90 -34.05 -37.31
CA LEU A 2 46.54 -32.89 -36.70
C LEU A 2 46.54 -31.75 -37.73
N SER A 3 45.87 -30.65 -37.42
CA SER A 3 45.64 -29.56 -38.38
C SER A 3 46.16 -28.20 -37.92
N ASN A 4 47.22 -28.14 -37.11
CA ASN A 4 48.05 -26.94 -37.04
C ASN A 4 49.44 -27.15 -36.39
N VAL A 5 50.43 -26.37 -36.81
CA VAL A 5 51.80 -26.34 -36.25
C VAL A 5 51.83 -25.74 -34.83
N LYS A 6 50.72 -25.11 -34.38
CA LYS A 6 50.55 -24.60 -33.02
C LYS A 6 50.35 -25.70 -31.96
N ASP A 7 49.77 -26.84 -32.32
CA ASP A 7 49.56 -27.96 -31.37
C ASP A 7 50.89 -28.60 -30.93
N LEU A 8 51.96 -28.46 -31.72
CA LEU A 8 53.28 -29.00 -31.38
C LEU A 8 54.03 -28.13 -30.38
N LEU A 9 53.77 -26.82 -30.37
CA LEU A 9 54.31 -25.87 -29.39
C LEU A 9 53.60 -25.98 -28.04
N GLU A 10 52.32 -26.35 -28.03
CA GLU A 10 51.56 -26.59 -26.80
C GLU A 10 52.01 -27.87 -26.07
N ILE A 11 52.38 -28.92 -26.81
CA ILE A 11 52.93 -30.17 -26.23
C ILE A 11 54.28 -29.92 -25.56
N ASP A 12 55.18 -29.14 -26.16
CA ASP A 12 56.48 -28.81 -25.53
C ASP A 12 56.29 -27.94 -24.26
N THR A 13 55.28 -27.06 -24.24
CA THR A 13 54.92 -26.34 -23.01
C THR A 13 54.30 -27.24 -21.96
N GLU A 14 53.44 -28.20 -22.32
CA GLU A 14 52.91 -29.19 -21.37
C GLU A 14 54.01 -30.09 -20.81
N ILE A 15 54.98 -30.50 -21.63
CA ILE A 15 56.16 -31.25 -21.17
C ILE A 15 56.98 -30.39 -20.20
N GLY A 16 57.19 -29.11 -20.51
CA GLY A 16 57.89 -28.17 -19.61
C GLY A 16 57.17 -28.00 -18.26
N VAL A 17 55.83 -27.90 -18.27
CA VAL A 17 55.01 -27.82 -17.06
C VAL A 17 55.10 -29.12 -16.26
N ILE A 18 55.04 -30.29 -16.92
CA ILE A 18 55.17 -31.60 -16.26
C ILE A 18 56.55 -31.78 -15.62
N ASP A 19 57.63 -31.31 -16.26
CA ASP A 19 58.98 -31.37 -15.69
C ASP A 19 59.16 -30.39 -14.53
N GLU A 20 58.53 -29.22 -14.58
CA GLU A 20 58.51 -28.25 -13.49
C GLU A 20 57.70 -28.78 -12.29
N GLU A 21 56.56 -29.43 -12.53
CA GLU A 21 55.80 -30.14 -11.51
C GLU A 21 56.60 -31.29 -10.89
N ARG A 22 57.30 -32.09 -11.70
CA ARG A 22 58.19 -33.17 -11.20
C ARG A 22 59.33 -32.62 -10.35
N SER A 23 59.93 -31.51 -10.77
CA SER A 23 61.01 -30.86 -10.02
C SER A 23 60.50 -30.29 -8.70
N ASN A 24 59.33 -29.63 -8.70
CA ASN A 24 58.69 -29.14 -7.48
C ASN A 24 58.27 -30.28 -6.55
N LEU A 25 57.74 -31.39 -7.08
CA LEU A 25 57.43 -32.57 -6.29
C LEU A 25 58.69 -33.15 -5.67
N ALA A 26 59.78 -33.28 -6.43
CA ALA A 26 61.06 -33.79 -5.94
C ALA A 26 61.67 -32.89 -4.86
N VAL A 27 61.56 -31.57 -5.00
CA VAL A 27 61.99 -30.60 -3.98
C VAL A 27 61.11 -30.71 -2.74
N GLN A 28 59.78 -30.78 -2.87
CA GLN A 28 58.88 -30.98 -1.73
C GLN A 28 59.14 -32.31 -1.01
N LEU A 29 59.45 -33.38 -1.76
CA LEU A 29 59.78 -34.70 -1.22
C LEU A 29 61.12 -34.69 -0.49
N ASN A 30 62.13 -33.99 -1.03
CA ASN A 30 63.42 -33.80 -0.37
C ASN A 30 63.31 -32.89 0.86
N THR A 31 62.47 -31.85 0.82
CA THR A 31 62.23 -30.94 1.96
C THR A 31 61.44 -31.64 3.06
N ALA A 32 60.51 -32.54 2.70
CA ALA A 32 59.84 -33.44 3.62
C ALA A 32 60.83 -34.45 4.22
N GLN A 33 61.73 -35.03 3.42
CA GLN A 33 62.77 -35.95 3.90
C GLN A 33 63.79 -35.27 4.84
N GLN A 34 64.14 -34.00 4.60
CA GLN A 34 65.07 -33.26 5.45
C GLN A 34 64.46 -32.80 6.80
N LYS A 35 63.14 -32.62 6.90
CA LYS A 35 62.45 -32.34 8.17
C LYS A 35 62.19 -33.57 9.05
N ILE A 36 62.53 -34.78 8.59
CA ILE A 36 62.22 -36.08 9.22
C ILE A 36 63.45 -36.72 9.93
N LEU A 37 64.56 -35.99 10.06
CA LEU A 37 65.86 -36.50 10.55
C LEU A 37 66.10 -36.43 12.07
N SER A 38 65.06 -36.60 12.90
CA SER A 38 65.21 -36.85 14.34
C SER A 38 64.14 -37.83 14.83
N ASP A 39 64.54 -38.96 15.42
CA ASP A 39 63.76 -40.15 15.87
C ASP A 39 63.54 -41.29 14.87
N SER A 40 64.64 -41.83 14.30
CA SER A 40 64.68 -42.89 13.30
C SER A 40 63.94 -44.21 13.62
N GLU A 41 63.71 -44.54 14.89
CA GLU A 41 62.97 -45.77 15.26
C GLU A 41 61.45 -45.60 15.26
N LYS A 42 60.95 -44.38 15.54
CA LYS A 42 59.53 -44.07 15.41
C LYS A 42 59.16 -43.73 13.96
N THR A 43 60.09 -43.16 13.20
CA THR A 43 59.88 -42.79 11.79
C THR A 43 59.71 -44.01 10.88
N SER A 44 60.41 -45.13 11.12
CA SER A 44 60.18 -46.36 10.36
C SER A 44 58.79 -46.94 10.63
N LEU A 45 58.34 -46.91 11.88
CA LEU A 45 57.02 -47.36 12.29
C LEU A 45 55.91 -46.44 11.73
N TYR A 46 56.07 -45.12 11.81
CA TYR A 46 55.12 -44.17 11.23
C TYR A 46 55.10 -44.19 9.70
N LYS A 47 56.25 -44.42 9.03
CA LYS A 47 56.28 -44.65 7.58
C LYS A 47 55.58 -45.95 7.20
N SER A 48 55.81 -47.02 7.95
CA SER A 48 55.12 -48.30 7.75
C SER A 48 53.60 -48.15 7.94
N ILE A 49 53.16 -47.45 8.99
CA ILE A 49 51.74 -47.14 9.21
C ILE A 49 51.18 -46.27 8.08
N ALA A 50 51.91 -45.25 7.62
CA ALA A 50 51.47 -44.38 6.52
C ALA A 50 51.41 -45.12 5.17
N GLU A 51 52.35 -46.03 4.89
CA GLU A 51 52.33 -46.89 3.70
C GLU A 51 51.15 -47.88 3.75
N GLN A 52 50.87 -48.46 4.92
CA GLN A 52 49.73 -49.36 5.08
C GLN A 52 48.38 -48.63 5.05
N ILE A 53 48.31 -47.41 5.59
CA ILE A 53 47.15 -46.50 5.42
C ILE A 53 46.93 -46.19 3.94
N LYS A 54 48.02 -45.92 3.19
CA LYS A 54 47.94 -45.63 1.76
C LYS A 54 47.45 -46.83 0.94
N SER A 55 47.64 -48.05 1.43
CA SER A 55 47.13 -49.29 0.82
C SER A 55 45.75 -49.72 1.32
N CYS A 56 45.08 -48.93 2.18
CA CYS A 56 43.70 -49.25 2.60
C CYS A 56 42.71 -48.91 1.51
N GLU A 57 41.82 -49.85 1.19
CA GLU A 57 40.77 -49.66 0.18
C GLU A 57 39.36 -49.76 0.79
N ASN A 58 39.23 -50.32 2.00
CA ASN A 58 37.93 -50.55 2.63
C ASN A 58 37.98 -50.47 4.18
N VAL A 59 36.79 -50.53 4.79
CA VAL A 59 36.60 -50.48 6.26
C VAL A 59 37.25 -51.67 6.99
N LEU A 60 37.33 -52.85 6.36
CA LEU A 60 37.95 -54.04 6.96
C LEU A 60 39.47 -53.85 7.08
N ASP A 61 40.10 -53.18 6.12
CA ASP A 61 41.51 -52.82 6.18
C ASP A 61 41.78 -51.84 7.32
N VAL A 62 40.91 -50.85 7.52
CA VAL A 62 41.01 -49.91 8.65
C VAL A 62 40.86 -50.62 9.99
N GLN A 63 39.95 -51.59 10.11
CA GLN A 63 39.79 -52.41 11.31
C GLN A 63 41.01 -53.30 11.57
N ARG A 64 41.63 -53.85 10.51
CA ARG A 64 42.88 -54.61 10.61
C ARG A 64 44.01 -53.73 11.13
N LEU A 65 44.15 -52.51 10.59
CA LEU A 65 45.16 -51.55 11.06
C LEU A 65 44.90 -51.05 12.48
N ARG A 66 43.63 -50.89 12.88
CA ARG A 66 43.25 -50.53 14.26
C ARG A 66 43.66 -51.64 15.25
N ASN A 67 43.52 -52.91 14.85
CA ASN A 67 43.95 -54.05 15.66
C ASN A 67 45.49 -54.16 15.76
N GLU A 68 46.21 -53.74 14.72
CA GLU A 68 47.68 -53.85 14.63
C GLU A 68 48.41 -52.66 15.27
N PHE A 69 47.87 -51.44 15.18
CA PHE A 69 48.54 -50.20 15.60
C PHE A 69 47.80 -49.38 16.67
N GLY A 70 46.65 -49.85 17.14
CA GLY A 70 45.82 -49.16 18.13
C GLY A 70 44.95 -48.05 17.52
N ASN A 71 44.19 -47.34 18.36
CA ASN A 71 43.20 -46.37 17.89
C ASN A 71 43.83 -45.00 17.54
N LEU A 72 44.12 -44.78 16.26
CA LEU A 72 44.57 -43.49 15.73
C LEU A 72 43.37 -42.68 15.20
N LYS A 73 43.38 -41.36 15.43
CA LYS A 73 42.34 -40.45 14.91
C LYS A 73 42.19 -40.51 13.38
N ALA A 74 43.28 -40.77 12.66
CA ALA A 74 43.25 -40.95 11.21
C ALA A 74 42.44 -42.20 10.77
N PHE A 75 42.41 -43.26 11.59
CA PHE A 75 41.58 -44.44 11.32
C PHE A 75 40.09 -44.12 11.52
N ASP A 76 39.74 -43.29 12.51
CA ASP A 76 38.36 -42.82 12.68
C ASP A 76 37.91 -42.01 11.44
N GLU A 77 38.76 -41.10 10.96
CA GLU A 77 38.48 -40.29 9.75
C GLU A 77 38.41 -41.13 8.46
N LEU A 78 39.25 -42.17 8.32
CA LEU A 78 39.22 -43.10 7.18
C LEU A 78 38.03 -44.05 7.23
N GLU A 79 37.67 -44.56 8.41
CA GLU A 79 36.49 -45.40 8.60
C GLU A 79 35.22 -44.63 8.27
N VAL A 80 35.10 -43.37 8.70
CA VAL A 80 33.99 -42.49 8.30
C VAL A 80 33.97 -42.31 6.77
N LYS A 81 35.10 -42.00 6.13
CA LYS A 81 35.14 -41.84 4.66
C LYS A 81 34.80 -43.10 3.89
N PHE A 82 35.34 -44.27 4.27
CA PHE A 82 35.05 -45.53 3.59
C PHE A 82 33.63 -46.03 3.88
N THR A 83 33.07 -45.77 5.06
CA THR A 83 31.66 -46.08 5.34
C THR A 83 30.73 -45.18 4.52
N GLU A 84 31.03 -43.88 4.40
CA GLU A 84 30.31 -42.96 3.51
C GLU A 84 30.42 -43.39 2.05
N GLN A 85 31.63 -43.71 1.58
CA GLN A 85 31.87 -44.17 0.20
C GLN A 85 31.13 -45.48 -0.10
N ASN A 86 31.23 -46.48 0.78
CA ASN A 86 30.50 -47.75 0.62
C ASN A 86 28.98 -47.53 0.61
N LEU A 87 28.49 -46.60 1.42
CA LEU A 87 27.07 -46.28 1.46
C LEU A 87 26.63 -45.62 0.15
N ILE A 88 27.42 -44.68 -0.39
CA ILE A 88 27.20 -44.08 -1.72
C ILE A 88 27.22 -45.15 -2.81
N GLU A 89 28.24 -46.01 -2.85
CA GLU A 89 28.36 -47.07 -3.87
C GLU A 89 27.20 -48.06 -3.82
N ASN A 90 26.81 -48.51 -2.62
CA ASN A 90 25.62 -49.37 -2.45
C ASN A 90 24.34 -48.68 -2.93
N LYS A 91 24.17 -47.39 -2.63
CA LYS A 91 23.00 -46.63 -3.11
C LYS A 91 23.02 -46.37 -4.61
N ILE A 92 24.19 -46.22 -5.23
CA ILE A 92 24.32 -46.16 -6.70
C ILE A 92 23.93 -47.50 -7.32
N LEU A 93 24.40 -48.63 -6.77
CA LEU A 93 24.02 -49.97 -7.26
C LEU A 93 22.52 -50.24 -7.12
N GLU A 94 21.91 -49.86 -5.99
CA GLU A 94 20.47 -49.91 -5.81
C GLU A 94 19.73 -49.05 -6.86
N LEU A 95 20.22 -47.82 -7.10
CA LEU A 95 19.64 -46.91 -8.10
C LEU A 95 19.77 -47.46 -9.53
N GLU A 96 20.90 -48.06 -9.89
CA GLU A 96 21.09 -48.70 -11.19
C GLU A 96 20.16 -49.90 -11.37
N HIS A 97 19.95 -50.69 -10.32
CA HIS A 97 19.00 -51.79 -10.36
C HIS A 97 17.57 -51.29 -10.58
N VAL A 98 17.15 -50.27 -9.83
CA VAL A 98 15.83 -49.63 -9.97
C VAL A 98 15.66 -48.95 -11.33
N LYS A 99 16.73 -48.35 -11.87
CA LYS A 99 16.74 -47.78 -13.22
C LYS A 99 16.55 -48.86 -14.29
N ASN A 100 17.19 -50.02 -14.13
CA ASN A 100 16.98 -51.14 -15.05
C ASN A 100 15.53 -51.64 -14.99
N GLU A 101 14.95 -51.78 -13.78
CA GLU A 101 13.51 -52.09 -13.63
C GLU A 101 12.61 -51.03 -14.30
N LEU A 102 12.96 -49.75 -14.20
CA LEU A 102 12.26 -48.65 -14.87
C LEU A 102 12.35 -48.78 -16.39
N ASP A 103 13.54 -49.02 -16.95
CA ASP A 103 13.73 -49.14 -18.39
C ASP A 103 13.02 -50.39 -18.95
N GLU A 104 12.94 -51.48 -18.18
CA GLU A 104 12.12 -52.65 -18.52
C GLU A 104 10.63 -52.30 -18.58
N LEU A 105 10.10 -51.59 -17.58
CA LEU A 105 8.70 -51.16 -17.56
C LEU A 105 8.38 -50.16 -18.67
N ILE A 106 9.30 -49.23 -18.97
CA ILE A 106 9.16 -48.32 -20.11
C ILE A 106 9.15 -49.10 -21.44
N SER A 107 9.87 -50.22 -21.54
CA SER A 107 9.90 -51.02 -22.76
C SER A 107 8.64 -51.86 -22.98
N LYS A 108 7.81 -52.06 -21.95
CA LYS A 108 6.52 -52.74 -22.08
C LYS A 108 5.49 -51.90 -22.88
N ASN A 109 4.49 -52.60 -23.42
CA ASN A 109 3.30 -51.94 -23.96
C ASN A 109 2.50 -51.30 -22.82
N VAL A 110 1.92 -50.13 -23.06
CA VAL A 110 1.22 -49.36 -22.02
C VAL A 110 0.00 -50.09 -21.47
N GLN A 111 -0.63 -50.93 -22.29
CA GLN A 111 -1.80 -51.73 -21.95
C GLN A 111 -1.51 -52.81 -20.89
N ASP A 112 -0.27 -53.27 -20.84
CA ASP A 112 0.17 -54.34 -19.93
C ASP A 112 0.67 -53.78 -18.58
N LEU A 113 0.67 -52.45 -18.42
CA LEU A 113 1.16 -51.80 -17.20
C LEU A 113 0.09 -51.79 -16.11
N SER A 114 0.50 -52.16 -14.89
CA SER A 114 -0.32 -52.06 -13.68
C SER A 114 0.08 -50.87 -12.82
N PHE A 115 -0.91 -50.15 -12.28
CA PHE A 115 -0.69 -49.12 -11.25
C PHE A 115 0.16 -49.64 -10.08
N TYR A 116 -0.04 -50.89 -9.67
CA TYR A 116 0.67 -51.46 -8.52
C TYR A 116 2.17 -51.63 -8.78
N GLU A 117 2.56 -52.01 -10.01
CA GLU A 117 3.97 -52.10 -10.41
C GLU A 117 4.64 -50.71 -10.37
N ILE A 118 3.94 -49.69 -10.87
CA ILE A 118 4.40 -48.29 -10.85
C ILE A 118 4.54 -47.79 -9.41
N ALA A 119 3.57 -48.08 -8.55
CA ALA A 119 3.57 -47.66 -7.15
C ALA A 119 4.70 -48.32 -6.34
N ILE A 120 4.99 -49.60 -6.60
CA ILE A 120 6.16 -50.28 -6.00
C ILE A 120 7.45 -49.62 -6.44
N LEU A 121 7.61 -49.36 -7.74
CA LEU A 121 8.81 -48.72 -8.27
C LEU A 121 9.00 -47.31 -7.68
N HIS A 122 7.93 -46.54 -7.56
CA HIS A 122 7.94 -45.26 -6.88
C HIS A 122 8.38 -45.41 -5.41
N GLY A 123 7.88 -46.41 -4.68
CA GLY A 123 8.30 -46.68 -3.31
C GLY A 123 9.82 -46.89 -3.18
N LYS A 124 10.39 -47.74 -4.05
CA LYS A 124 11.84 -48.00 -4.10
C LYS A 124 12.64 -46.73 -4.45
N LEU A 125 12.20 -45.98 -5.47
CA LEU A 125 12.86 -44.73 -5.88
C LEU A 125 12.79 -43.67 -4.78
N LYS A 126 11.66 -43.58 -4.08
CA LYS A 126 11.47 -42.62 -2.98
C LYS A 126 12.39 -42.93 -1.79
N GLU A 127 12.55 -44.19 -1.42
CA GLU A 127 13.49 -44.58 -0.36
C GLU A 127 14.94 -44.18 -0.69
N ILE A 128 15.32 -44.28 -1.96
CA ILE A 128 16.65 -43.84 -2.43
C ILE A 128 16.76 -42.32 -2.42
N ALA A 129 15.74 -41.61 -2.91
CA ALA A 129 15.71 -40.15 -2.94
C ALA A 129 15.73 -39.51 -1.53
N ASP A 130 14.96 -40.07 -0.59
CA ASP A 130 14.84 -39.56 0.78
C ASP A 130 16.11 -39.84 1.63
N SER A 131 17.01 -40.72 1.18
CA SER A 131 18.21 -41.10 1.91
C SER A 131 19.24 -39.96 2.05
N ASN A 132 19.11 -38.86 1.31
CA ASN A 132 20.01 -37.69 1.29
C ASN A 132 21.48 -37.97 0.93
N VAL A 133 21.81 -39.20 0.53
CA VAL A 133 23.18 -39.63 0.20
C VAL A 133 23.57 -39.25 -1.23
N LEU A 134 22.58 -39.16 -2.12
CA LEU A 134 22.76 -38.97 -3.57
C LEU A 134 22.19 -37.63 -4.09
N ILE A 135 22.02 -36.62 -3.23
CA ILE A 135 21.30 -35.36 -3.54
C ILE A 135 21.81 -34.67 -4.81
N GLU A 136 23.12 -34.74 -5.09
CA GLU A 136 23.74 -34.09 -6.25
C GLU A 136 24.08 -35.07 -7.38
N SER A 137 23.63 -36.32 -7.31
CA SER A 137 23.93 -37.33 -8.33
C SER A 137 23.16 -37.06 -9.62
N PRO A 138 23.83 -36.85 -10.78
CA PRO A 138 23.17 -36.69 -12.07
C PRO A 138 22.33 -37.91 -12.46
N LEU A 139 22.74 -39.11 -12.00
CA LEU A 139 22.04 -40.36 -12.27
C LEU A 139 20.67 -40.40 -11.58
N LEU A 140 20.58 -39.90 -10.34
CA LEU A 140 19.32 -39.84 -9.60
C LEU A 140 18.36 -38.89 -10.32
N THR A 141 18.80 -37.67 -10.62
CA THR A 141 17.99 -36.68 -11.34
C THR A 141 17.47 -37.21 -12.66
N LEU A 142 18.32 -37.83 -13.49
CA LEU A 142 17.91 -38.43 -14.77
C LEU A 142 16.89 -39.56 -14.59
N THR A 143 17.05 -40.38 -13.56
CA THR A 143 16.15 -41.52 -13.29
C THR A 143 14.78 -41.03 -12.83
N LEU A 144 14.73 -40.03 -11.94
CA LEU A 144 13.49 -39.39 -11.49
C LEU A 144 12.76 -38.71 -12.66
N ASP A 145 13.49 -37.98 -13.51
CA ASP A 145 12.90 -37.32 -14.68
C ASP A 145 12.38 -38.34 -15.71
N SER A 146 13.09 -39.44 -15.90
CA SER A 146 12.63 -40.56 -16.76
C SER A 146 11.37 -41.21 -16.20
N PHE A 147 11.30 -41.41 -14.88
CA PHE A 147 10.10 -41.92 -14.22
C PHE A 147 8.89 -40.99 -14.44
N ASP A 148 9.03 -39.70 -14.16
CA ASP A 148 7.95 -38.72 -14.32
C ASP A 148 7.50 -38.59 -15.79
N LYS A 149 8.43 -38.36 -16.72
CA LYS A 149 8.11 -38.03 -18.12
C LYS A 149 7.82 -39.24 -18.99
N ARG A 150 8.57 -40.34 -18.83
CA ARG A 150 8.48 -41.51 -19.73
C ARG A 150 7.60 -42.62 -19.18
N MET A 151 7.41 -42.69 -17.86
CA MET A 151 6.56 -43.69 -17.23
C MET A 151 5.20 -43.13 -16.82
N ILE A 152 5.16 -42.18 -15.88
CA ILE A 152 3.90 -41.65 -15.33
C ILE A 152 3.08 -40.94 -16.41
N SER A 153 3.66 -39.96 -17.12
CA SER A 153 2.93 -39.22 -18.15
C SER A 153 2.41 -40.12 -19.27
N ARG A 154 3.19 -41.12 -19.71
CA ARG A 154 2.79 -42.06 -20.75
C ARG A 154 1.60 -42.93 -20.32
N TYR A 155 1.63 -43.46 -19.09
CA TYR A 155 0.54 -44.28 -18.58
C TYR A 155 -0.72 -43.46 -18.29
N ALA A 156 -0.56 -42.27 -17.71
CA ALA A 156 -1.65 -41.36 -17.43
C ALA A 156 -2.33 -40.86 -18.71
N GLU A 157 -1.57 -40.53 -19.75
CA GLU A 157 -2.11 -40.11 -21.06
C GLU A 157 -2.94 -41.22 -21.71
N TYR A 158 -2.48 -42.48 -21.65
CA TYR A 158 -3.23 -43.63 -22.15
C TYR A 158 -4.59 -43.79 -21.46
N ILE A 159 -4.63 -43.72 -20.13
CA ILE A 159 -5.88 -43.78 -19.35
C ILE A 159 -6.75 -42.55 -19.63
N ALA A 160 -6.15 -41.37 -19.73
CA ALA A 160 -6.85 -40.11 -19.95
C ALA A 160 -7.59 -40.07 -21.30
N ILE A 161 -7.04 -40.68 -22.36
CA ILE A 161 -7.70 -40.75 -23.67
C ILE A 161 -9.03 -41.51 -23.58
N ASP A 162 -9.03 -42.71 -23.00
CA ASP A 162 -10.25 -43.50 -22.82
C ASP A 162 -11.22 -42.79 -21.86
N TYR A 163 -10.68 -42.24 -20.76
CA TYR A 163 -11.49 -41.52 -19.79
C TYR A 163 -12.17 -40.27 -20.36
N ASN A 164 -11.49 -39.51 -21.21
CA ASN A 164 -12.06 -38.36 -21.93
C ASN A 164 -13.24 -38.79 -22.79
N GLN A 165 -13.14 -39.94 -23.46
CA GLN A 165 -14.22 -40.48 -24.28
C GLN A 165 -15.39 -40.98 -23.43
N GLN A 166 -15.12 -41.60 -22.28
CA GLN A 166 -16.14 -41.96 -21.30
C GLN A 166 -16.89 -40.73 -20.73
N LEU A 167 -16.16 -39.68 -20.36
CA LEU A 167 -16.73 -38.41 -19.88
C LEU A 167 -17.58 -37.73 -20.96
N PHE A 168 -17.11 -37.73 -22.21
CA PHE A 168 -17.88 -37.17 -23.32
C PHE A 168 -19.17 -37.96 -23.57
N ASN A 169 -19.09 -39.29 -23.64
CA ASN A 169 -20.23 -40.16 -23.92
C ASN A 169 -21.27 -40.17 -22.80
N SER A 170 -20.83 -40.07 -21.55
CA SER A 170 -21.73 -39.96 -20.38
C SER A 170 -22.48 -38.62 -20.35
N LYS A 171 -21.99 -37.59 -21.05
CA LYS A 171 -22.55 -36.23 -21.03
C LYS A 171 -22.72 -35.68 -19.62
N TRP A 172 -21.76 -36.00 -18.73
CA TRP A 172 -21.85 -35.72 -17.30
C TRP A 172 -22.13 -34.24 -16.99
N ASP A 173 -21.64 -33.33 -17.84
CA ASP A 173 -21.80 -31.87 -17.78
C ASP A 173 -23.02 -31.35 -18.57
N THR A 174 -24.08 -32.17 -18.68
CA THR A 174 -25.38 -31.79 -19.25
C THR A 174 -26.54 -32.17 -18.33
N GLU A 175 -27.71 -31.59 -18.60
CA GLU A 175 -28.98 -31.98 -17.95
C GLU A 175 -29.36 -33.44 -18.24
N HIS A 176 -28.83 -34.06 -19.29
CA HIS A 176 -29.12 -35.46 -19.64
C HIS A 176 -28.44 -36.48 -18.73
N PHE A 177 -27.45 -36.07 -17.93
CA PHE A 177 -26.78 -36.97 -16.99
C PHE A 177 -27.49 -37.00 -15.64
N VAL A 178 -27.91 -38.20 -15.25
CA VAL A 178 -28.63 -38.47 -14.01
C VAL A 178 -27.66 -38.88 -12.91
N ILE A 179 -27.50 -38.06 -11.88
CA ILE A 179 -26.57 -38.31 -10.76
C ILE A 179 -26.97 -39.56 -9.96
N SER A 180 -28.24 -39.95 -9.96
CA SER A 180 -28.70 -41.16 -9.26
C SER A 180 -28.32 -42.47 -9.95
N ASP A 181 -27.71 -42.44 -11.14
CA ASP A 181 -27.11 -43.61 -11.76
C ASP A 181 -25.78 -43.95 -11.06
N SER A 182 -25.88 -44.72 -9.98
CA SER A 182 -24.73 -45.07 -9.13
C SER A 182 -23.64 -45.82 -9.88
N GLU A 183 -23.98 -46.64 -10.88
CA GLU A 183 -23.00 -47.45 -11.60
C GLU A 183 -22.12 -46.58 -12.51
N THR A 184 -22.75 -45.66 -13.27
CA THR A 184 -22.00 -44.72 -14.11
C THR A 184 -21.17 -43.76 -13.27
N VAL A 185 -21.73 -43.22 -12.16
CA VAL A 185 -21.00 -42.33 -11.24
C VAL A 185 -19.79 -43.05 -10.63
N GLU A 186 -19.97 -44.27 -10.11
CA GLU A 186 -18.89 -45.04 -9.50
C GLU A 186 -17.78 -45.36 -10.50
N ARG A 187 -18.13 -45.70 -11.75
CA ARG A 187 -17.15 -45.92 -12.81
C ARG A 187 -16.35 -44.66 -13.13
N LEU A 188 -17.02 -43.52 -13.30
CA LEU A 188 -16.36 -42.24 -13.58
C LEU A 188 -15.47 -41.78 -12.43
N ASN A 189 -15.91 -41.99 -11.19
CA ASN A 189 -15.16 -41.68 -9.97
C ASN A 189 -13.91 -42.58 -9.86
N LYS A 190 -14.04 -43.90 -10.05
CA LYS A 190 -12.90 -44.84 -10.01
C LYS A 190 -11.78 -44.47 -10.97
N THR A 191 -12.11 -44.11 -12.21
CA THR A 191 -11.09 -43.70 -13.19
C THR A 191 -10.47 -42.34 -12.84
N SER A 192 -11.26 -41.38 -12.34
CA SER A 192 -10.75 -40.11 -11.79
C SER A 192 -9.76 -40.36 -10.64
N SER A 193 -10.15 -41.20 -9.70
CA SER A 193 -9.37 -41.59 -8.53
C SER A 193 -8.05 -42.28 -8.91
N LEU A 194 -8.07 -43.13 -9.94
CA LEU A 194 -6.86 -43.76 -10.47
C LEU A 194 -5.90 -42.72 -11.07
N LEU A 195 -6.41 -41.82 -11.91
CA LEU A 195 -5.60 -40.73 -12.50
C LEU A 195 -5.05 -39.80 -11.42
N PHE A 196 -5.82 -39.48 -10.38
CA PHE A 196 -5.36 -38.66 -9.28
C PHE A 196 -4.26 -39.34 -8.45
N LYS A 197 -4.37 -40.65 -8.21
CA LYS A 197 -3.30 -41.43 -7.57
C LYS A 197 -2.01 -41.40 -8.39
N LEU A 198 -2.09 -41.48 -9.72
CA LEU A 198 -0.92 -41.34 -10.59
C LEU A 198 -0.28 -39.95 -10.45
N THR A 199 -1.08 -38.89 -10.35
CA THR A 199 -0.56 -37.54 -10.10
C THR A 199 0.15 -37.39 -8.75
N GLN A 200 -0.12 -38.25 -7.77
CA GLN A 200 0.58 -38.27 -6.49
C GLN A 200 1.96 -38.98 -6.55
N LEU A 201 2.26 -39.68 -7.64
CA LEU A 201 3.54 -40.41 -7.81
C LEU A 201 4.63 -39.58 -8.52
N TYR A 202 4.35 -38.33 -8.92
CA TYR A 202 5.39 -37.47 -9.50
C TYR A 202 6.42 -37.06 -8.44
N PHE A 203 7.71 -37.13 -8.80
CA PHE A 203 8.79 -36.64 -7.95
C PHE A 203 9.03 -35.14 -8.15
N ASN A 204 9.04 -34.67 -9.40
CA ASN A 204 9.30 -33.28 -9.74
C ASN A 204 8.00 -32.48 -9.87
N ALA A 205 7.89 -31.42 -9.07
CA ALA A 205 6.72 -30.53 -9.07
C ALA A 205 6.46 -29.88 -10.45
N GLU A 206 7.51 -29.63 -11.23
CA GLU A 206 7.40 -29.04 -12.57
C GLU A 206 6.76 -29.99 -13.60
N ASN A 207 6.98 -31.29 -13.44
CA ASN A 207 6.44 -32.32 -14.34
C ASN A 207 5.00 -32.73 -13.96
N ARG A 208 4.54 -32.35 -12.76
CA ARG A 208 3.28 -32.84 -12.18
C ARG A 208 2.07 -32.29 -12.93
N ALA A 209 1.38 -33.16 -13.65
CA ALA A 209 0.11 -32.86 -14.30
C ALA A 209 -1.07 -33.52 -13.55
N MET A 210 -2.14 -32.73 -13.33
CA MET A 210 -3.39 -33.19 -12.71
C MET A 210 -4.31 -33.81 -13.77
N TRP A 211 -3.92 -34.99 -14.27
CA TRP A 211 -4.58 -35.68 -15.38
C TRP A 211 -6.08 -35.88 -15.19
N ASN A 212 -6.53 -36.17 -13.96
CA ASN A 212 -7.95 -36.28 -13.65
C ASN A 212 -8.71 -34.98 -13.94
N PHE A 213 -8.20 -33.82 -13.49
CA PHE A 213 -8.86 -32.53 -13.70
C PHE A 213 -8.73 -32.04 -15.15
N ILE A 214 -7.62 -32.34 -15.83
CA ILE A 214 -7.47 -32.14 -17.28
C ILE A 214 -8.57 -32.88 -18.05
N SER A 215 -8.84 -34.13 -17.67
CA SER A 215 -9.90 -34.93 -18.30
C SER A 215 -11.31 -34.43 -17.97
N ILE A 216 -11.57 -34.10 -16.70
CA ILE A 216 -12.88 -33.57 -16.27
C ILE A 216 -13.18 -32.26 -17.00
N SER A 217 -12.21 -31.35 -17.16
CA SER A 217 -12.42 -30.08 -17.88
C SER A 217 -12.46 -30.24 -19.41
N ASN A 218 -12.14 -31.42 -19.96
CA ASN A 218 -12.06 -31.63 -21.40
C ASN A 218 -13.40 -31.40 -22.13
N ASN A 219 -14.54 -31.77 -21.51
CA ASN A 219 -15.85 -31.49 -22.10
C ASN A 219 -16.10 -29.98 -22.26
N PHE A 220 -15.70 -29.18 -21.26
CA PHE A 220 -15.71 -27.72 -21.35
C PHE A 220 -14.79 -27.24 -22.47
N LYS A 221 -13.54 -27.73 -22.51
CA LYS A 221 -12.55 -27.37 -23.54
C LYS A 221 -13.08 -27.61 -24.96
N ILE A 222 -13.71 -28.75 -25.22
CA ILE A 222 -14.30 -29.08 -26.53
C ILE A 222 -15.41 -28.08 -26.88
N ARG A 223 -16.38 -27.86 -25.98
CA ARG A 223 -17.50 -26.94 -26.23
C ARG A 223 -17.02 -25.51 -26.42
N PHE A 224 -16.11 -25.05 -25.56
CA PHE A 224 -15.52 -23.72 -25.63
C PHE A 224 -14.78 -23.50 -26.94
N THR A 225 -13.89 -24.42 -27.31
CA THR A 225 -13.09 -24.33 -28.55
C THR A 225 -13.97 -24.36 -29.79
N TYR A 226 -15.01 -25.19 -29.80
CA TYR A 226 -15.97 -25.25 -30.90
C TYR A 226 -16.79 -23.96 -31.02
N HIS A 227 -17.33 -23.46 -29.91
CA HIS A 227 -18.18 -22.27 -29.90
C HIS A 227 -17.40 -21.00 -30.24
N PHE A 228 -16.12 -20.93 -29.88
CA PHE A 228 -15.24 -19.77 -30.07
C PHE A 228 -14.11 -20.03 -31.08
N HIS A 229 -14.38 -20.81 -32.12
CA HIS A 229 -13.42 -21.08 -33.19
C HIS A 229 -13.08 -19.81 -34.00
N ASN A 230 -14.04 -18.89 -34.18
CA ASN A 230 -13.84 -17.62 -34.88
C ASN A 230 -13.35 -16.52 -33.93
N ASN A 231 -12.24 -15.86 -34.30
CA ASN A 231 -11.60 -14.76 -33.55
C ASN A 231 -12.44 -13.47 -33.45
N SER A 232 -13.66 -13.43 -34.00
CA SER A 232 -14.57 -12.28 -33.92
C SER A 232 -15.38 -12.21 -32.62
N SER A 233 -15.27 -13.23 -31.77
CA SER A 233 -16.03 -13.33 -30.54
C SER A 233 -15.51 -12.35 -29.48
N THR A 234 -16.40 -11.56 -28.88
CA THR A 234 -16.02 -10.65 -27.78
C THR A 234 -15.68 -11.46 -26.53
N ILE A 235 -14.59 -11.11 -25.85
CA ILE A 235 -14.10 -11.80 -24.63
C ILE A 235 -15.17 -11.88 -23.53
N ASN A 236 -16.08 -10.89 -23.45
CA ASN A 236 -17.25 -10.95 -22.58
C ASN A 236 -18.11 -12.22 -22.75
N LEU A 237 -18.20 -12.76 -23.97
CA LEU A 237 -18.93 -14.01 -24.23
C LEU A 237 -18.20 -15.22 -23.64
N TYR A 238 -16.87 -15.20 -23.57
CA TYR A 238 -16.09 -16.25 -22.91
C TYR A 238 -16.46 -16.33 -21.43
N PHE A 239 -16.56 -15.18 -20.77
CA PHE A 239 -16.87 -15.09 -19.35
C PHE A 239 -18.33 -15.39 -19.03
N LYS A 240 -19.25 -15.01 -19.92
CA LYS A 240 -20.64 -15.45 -19.81
C LYS A 240 -20.76 -16.97 -19.93
N PHE A 241 -20.10 -17.55 -20.92
CA PHE A 241 -20.08 -19.00 -21.12
C PHE A 241 -19.47 -19.74 -19.92
N LEU A 242 -18.37 -19.21 -19.36
CA LEU A 242 -17.75 -19.72 -18.15
C LEU A 242 -18.72 -19.72 -16.96
N ASN A 243 -19.34 -18.57 -16.67
CA ASN A 243 -20.27 -18.43 -15.55
C ASN A 243 -21.48 -19.37 -15.69
N ASP A 244 -22.08 -19.42 -16.88
CA ASP A 244 -23.21 -20.31 -17.16
C ASP A 244 -22.80 -21.79 -16.97
N TYR A 245 -21.59 -22.15 -17.38
CA TYR A 245 -21.08 -23.51 -17.22
C TYR A 245 -20.80 -23.85 -15.75
N LEU A 246 -20.14 -22.96 -15.00
CA LEU A 246 -19.81 -23.18 -13.58
C LEU A 246 -21.08 -23.26 -12.72
N ASN A 247 -22.06 -22.38 -12.96
CA ASN A 247 -23.35 -22.40 -12.25
C ASN A 247 -24.05 -23.76 -12.35
N ASN A 248 -24.00 -24.37 -13.53
CA ASN A 248 -24.69 -25.62 -13.79
C ASN A 248 -23.89 -26.87 -13.37
N ASN A 249 -22.55 -26.79 -13.38
CA ASN A 249 -21.71 -27.99 -13.31
C ASN A 249 -20.75 -28.06 -12.12
N LEU A 250 -20.46 -26.97 -11.39
CA LEU A 250 -19.46 -26.95 -10.31
C LEU A 250 -19.81 -27.92 -9.17
N TYR A 251 -20.98 -27.76 -8.55
CA TYR A 251 -21.41 -28.64 -7.46
C TYR A 251 -21.74 -30.05 -7.96
N LYS A 252 -22.15 -30.19 -9.22
CA LYS A 252 -22.34 -31.48 -9.88
C LYS A 252 -21.01 -32.24 -9.98
N CYS A 253 -19.95 -31.57 -10.44
CA CYS A 253 -18.59 -32.09 -10.49
C CYS A 253 -18.13 -32.57 -9.11
N ILE A 254 -18.29 -31.74 -8.08
CA ILE A 254 -17.97 -32.10 -6.69
C ILE A 254 -18.73 -33.35 -6.25
N SER A 255 -20.02 -33.46 -6.56
CA SER A 255 -20.83 -34.61 -6.14
C SER A 255 -20.45 -35.93 -6.83
N ILE A 256 -19.94 -35.89 -8.06
CA ILE A 256 -19.59 -37.08 -8.85
C ILE A 256 -18.18 -37.57 -8.47
N PHE A 257 -17.22 -36.66 -8.32
CA PHE A 257 -15.79 -36.99 -8.25
C PHE A 257 -15.19 -36.91 -6.84
N GLU A 258 -16.00 -36.64 -5.80
CA GLU A 258 -15.52 -36.69 -4.41
C GLU A 258 -15.03 -38.09 -4.05
N ASP A 259 -13.78 -38.17 -3.58
CA ASP A 259 -13.21 -39.39 -3.02
C ASP A 259 -12.25 -39.03 -1.87
N LYS A 260 -12.81 -38.98 -0.66
CA LYS A 260 -12.06 -38.65 0.55
C LYS A 260 -10.97 -39.67 0.88
N SER A 261 -11.08 -40.91 0.41
CA SER A 261 -10.14 -41.97 0.77
C SER A 261 -8.74 -41.76 0.20
N ILE A 262 -8.62 -40.95 -0.85
CA ILE A 262 -7.37 -40.69 -1.57
C ILE A 262 -6.95 -39.21 -1.54
N GLY A 263 -7.70 -38.37 -0.82
CA GLY A 263 -7.45 -36.93 -0.72
C GLY A 263 -8.18 -36.06 -1.75
N LEU A 264 -9.08 -36.61 -2.59
CA LEU A 264 -9.98 -35.82 -3.44
C LEU A 264 -11.12 -35.23 -2.60
N THR A 265 -10.78 -34.18 -1.85
CA THR A 265 -11.75 -33.44 -1.03
C THR A 265 -12.61 -32.51 -1.89
N LYS A 266 -13.78 -32.13 -1.37
CA LYS A 266 -14.66 -31.15 -2.03
C LYS A 266 -13.95 -29.84 -2.36
N GLN A 267 -13.11 -29.36 -1.44
CA GLN A 267 -12.36 -28.12 -1.61
C GLN A 267 -11.30 -28.24 -2.71
N LEU A 268 -10.59 -29.37 -2.78
CA LEU A 268 -9.62 -29.60 -3.85
C LEU A 268 -10.29 -29.66 -5.23
N ILE A 269 -11.42 -30.39 -5.33
CA ILE A 269 -12.18 -30.46 -6.58
C ILE A 269 -12.70 -29.09 -6.97
N HIS A 270 -13.23 -28.33 -6.01
CA HIS A 270 -13.71 -26.98 -6.24
C HIS A 270 -12.64 -26.08 -6.86
N GLU A 271 -11.46 -26.00 -6.25
CA GLU A 271 -10.37 -25.14 -6.72
C GLU A 271 -9.78 -25.65 -8.06
N GLU A 272 -9.42 -26.94 -8.14
CA GLU A 272 -8.74 -27.47 -9.33
C GLU A 272 -9.66 -27.58 -10.54
N PHE A 273 -10.96 -27.84 -10.37
CA PHE A 273 -11.89 -27.86 -11.48
C PHE A 273 -12.05 -26.47 -12.12
N ILE A 274 -12.21 -25.42 -11.30
CA ILE A 274 -12.26 -24.04 -11.81
C ILE A 274 -10.94 -23.70 -12.50
N ASN A 275 -9.80 -24.04 -11.87
CA ASN A 275 -8.48 -23.79 -12.42
C ASN A 275 -8.30 -24.41 -13.82
N HIS A 276 -8.71 -25.66 -14.03
CA HIS A 276 -8.56 -26.37 -15.32
C HIS A 276 -9.63 -26.00 -16.36
N ILE A 277 -10.79 -25.49 -15.94
CA ILE A 277 -11.77 -24.89 -16.86
C ILE A 277 -11.24 -23.57 -17.43
N LEU A 278 -10.46 -22.82 -16.65
CA LEU A 278 -9.89 -21.56 -17.10
C LEU A 278 -8.80 -21.75 -18.16
N ASP A 279 -8.10 -22.88 -18.22
CA ASP A 279 -7.01 -23.13 -19.18
C ASP A 279 -7.33 -22.84 -20.65
N PRO A 280 -8.40 -23.36 -21.26
CA PRO A 280 -8.73 -23.03 -22.65
C PRO A 280 -9.03 -21.53 -22.85
N ILE A 281 -9.53 -20.85 -21.80
CA ILE A 281 -9.74 -19.40 -21.83
C ILE A 281 -8.38 -18.68 -21.75
N ARG A 282 -7.46 -19.15 -20.90
CA ARG A 282 -6.09 -18.63 -20.78
C ARG A 282 -5.34 -18.69 -22.10
N GLU A 283 -5.41 -19.84 -22.79
CA GLU A 283 -4.80 -20.03 -24.11
C GLU A 283 -5.32 -19.00 -25.13
N LYS A 284 -6.65 -18.82 -25.23
CA LYS A 284 -7.26 -17.85 -26.14
C LYS A 284 -6.92 -16.40 -25.79
N ILE A 285 -6.96 -16.03 -24.52
CA ILE A 285 -6.65 -14.67 -24.05
C ILE A 285 -5.18 -14.33 -24.29
N ASN A 286 -4.25 -15.26 -24.06
CA ASN A 286 -2.81 -15.04 -24.30
C ASN A 286 -2.52 -14.68 -25.76
N VAL A 287 -3.18 -15.35 -26.70
CA VAL A 287 -3.05 -15.01 -28.13
C VAL A 287 -3.53 -13.57 -28.41
N SER A 288 -4.64 -13.15 -27.78
CA SER A 288 -5.19 -11.79 -27.94
C SER A 288 -4.36 -10.71 -27.23
N LEU A 289 -3.76 -11.00 -26.08
CA LEU A 289 -2.94 -10.04 -25.31
C LEU A 289 -1.72 -9.53 -26.09
N LEU A 290 -1.16 -10.36 -26.98
CA LEU A 290 0.06 -10.06 -27.74
C LEU A 290 -0.18 -9.18 -28.98
N GLN A 291 -1.42 -9.02 -29.46
CA GLN A 291 -1.71 -8.48 -30.80
C GLN A 291 -2.57 -7.21 -30.83
N ASN A 292 -2.98 -6.66 -29.68
CA ASN A 292 -4.02 -5.63 -29.63
C ASN A 292 -3.51 -4.18 -29.53
N ASP A 293 -4.34 -3.26 -30.03
CA ASP A 293 -4.21 -1.82 -29.80
C ASP A 293 -4.44 -1.46 -28.33
N VAL A 294 -3.95 -0.31 -27.90
CA VAL A 294 -3.96 0.13 -26.50
C VAL A 294 -5.38 0.13 -25.91
N LYS A 295 -6.42 0.55 -26.64
CA LYS A 295 -7.79 0.61 -26.09
C LYS A 295 -8.39 -0.77 -25.87
N THR A 296 -8.21 -1.68 -26.83
CA THR A 296 -8.68 -3.07 -26.71
C THR A 296 -7.91 -3.80 -25.60
N PHE A 297 -6.61 -3.53 -25.47
CA PHE A 297 -5.77 -4.07 -24.40
C PHE A 297 -6.26 -3.66 -22.99
N ILE A 298 -6.55 -2.37 -22.77
CA ILE A 298 -7.08 -1.89 -21.48
C ILE A 298 -8.43 -2.52 -21.19
N THR A 299 -9.33 -2.55 -22.18
CA THR A 299 -10.65 -3.18 -22.04
C THR A 299 -10.53 -4.65 -21.64
N LEU A 300 -9.60 -5.37 -22.25
CA LEU A 300 -9.32 -6.77 -21.97
C LEU A 300 -8.82 -6.98 -20.54
N ILE A 301 -7.89 -6.15 -20.05
CA ILE A 301 -7.43 -6.20 -18.66
C ILE A 301 -8.58 -5.94 -17.68
N SER A 302 -9.41 -4.93 -17.94
CA SER A 302 -10.57 -4.62 -17.08
C SER A 302 -11.58 -5.77 -17.05
N GLN A 303 -11.77 -6.48 -18.16
CA GLN A 303 -12.63 -7.67 -18.20
C GLN A 303 -12.00 -8.87 -17.46
N ILE A 304 -10.68 -9.07 -17.56
CA ILE A 304 -9.95 -10.08 -16.76
C ILE A 304 -10.13 -9.81 -15.28
N ILE A 305 -9.89 -8.58 -14.84
CA ILE A 305 -10.05 -8.13 -13.44
C ILE A 305 -11.48 -8.39 -12.95
N SER A 306 -12.48 -7.98 -13.72
CA SER A 306 -13.88 -8.17 -13.37
C SER A 306 -14.26 -9.66 -13.23
N THR A 307 -13.73 -10.49 -14.13
CA THR A 307 -13.97 -11.94 -14.11
C THR A 307 -13.34 -12.59 -12.89
N ASP A 308 -12.09 -12.26 -12.59
CA ASP A 308 -11.42 -12.80 -11.40
C ASP A 308 -12.09 -12.34 -10.10
N LYS A 309 -12.56 -11.08 -10.04
CA LYS A 309 -13.40 -10.62 -8.91
C LYS A 309 -14.68 -11.44 -8.79
N ASN A 310 -15.34 -11.74 -9.91
CA ASN A 310 -16.56 -12.56 -9.91
C ASN A 310 -16.27 -14.01 -9.46
N LEU A 311 -15.15 -14.59 -9.91
CA LEU A 311 -14.72 -15.92 -9.47
C LEU A 311 -14.49 -15.97 -7.96
N ALA A 312 -13.85 -14.94 -7.41
CA ALA A 312 -13.61 -14.82 -5.97
C ALA A 312 -14.91 -14.58 -5.18
N SER A 313 -15.81 -13.72 -5.64
CA SER A 313 -17.00 -13.32 -4.87
C SER A 313 -18.18 -14.27 -5.00
N GLN A 314 -18.46 -14.78 -6.21
CA GLN A 314 -19.62 -15.62 -6.50
C GLN A 314 -19.32 -17.10 -6.26
N TYR A 315 -18.14 -17.55 -6.68
CA TYR A 315 -17.75 -18.95 -6.61
C TYR A 315 -16.75 -19.22 -5.47
N PHE A 316 -16.32 -18.22 -4.69
CA PHE A 316 -15.34 -18.40 -3.61
C PHE A 316 -14.06 -19.10 -4.08
N TYR A 317 -13.61 -18.79 -5.31
CA TYR A 317 -12.39 -19.34 -5.89
C TYR A 317 -11.16 -18.56 -5.41
N HIS A 318 -10.17 -19.27 -4.84
CA HIS A 318 -8.95 -18.66 -4.30
C HIS A 318 -7.69 -19.04 -5.07
N GLY A 319 -7.82 -19.91 -6.08
CA GLY A 319 -6.71 -20.33 -6.94
C GLY A 319 -6.22 -19.25 -7.91
N LYS A 320 -5.37 -19.68 -8.84
CA LYS A 320 -4.81 -18.79 -9.88
C LYS A 320 -5.90 -18.42 -10.88
N GLY A 321 -6.34 -17.16 -10.88
CA GLY A 321 -7.30 -16.66 -11.86
C GLY A 321 -6.70 -16.40 -13.25
N LEU A 322 -7.40 -15.64 -14.08
CA LEU A 322 -6.91 -15.17 -15.38
C LEU A 322 -5.88 -14.06 -15.22
N ILE A 323 -5.82 -13.41 -14.05
CA ILE A 323 -4.89 -12.34 -13.79
C ILE A 323 -3.42 -12.79 -13.82
N SER A 324 -3.15 -14.07 -13.59
CA SER A 324 -1.81 -14.63 -13.66
C SER A 324 -1.21 -14.60 -15.08
N LEU A 325 -2.03 -14.37 -16.12
CA LEU A 325 -1.58 -14.24 -17.50
C LEU A 325 -0.96 -12.88 -17.80
N VAL A 326 -1.32 -11.85 -17.03
CA VAL A 326 -0.91 -10.48 -17.31
C VAL A 326 0.52 -10.29 -16.83
N SER A 327 1.44 -10.07 -17.77
CA SER A 327 2.86 -9.85 -17.48
C SER A 327 3.09 -8.52 -16.76
N GLU A 328 4.23 -8.38 -16.07
CA GLU A 328 4.60 -7.12 -15.42
C GLU A 328 4.71 -5.96 -16.43
N GLU A 329 5.15 -6.25 -17.66
CA GLU A 329 5.20 -5.24 -18.74
C GLU A 329 3.80 -4.76 -19.13
N SER A 330 2.85 -5.68 -19.29
CA SER A 330 1.44 -5.38 -19.56
C SER A 330 0.82 -4.53 -18.45
N TRP A 331 1.11 -4.87 -17.20
CA TRP A 331 0.70 -4.11 -16.03
C TRP A 331 1.24 -2.68 -15.99
N ASN A 332 2.52 -2.50 -16.30
CA ASN A 332 3.12 -1.16 -16.38
C ASN A 332 2.49 -0.33 -17.51
N LYS A 333 2.21 -0.93 -18.68
CA LYS A 333 1.51 -0.25 -19.79
C LYS A 333 0.09 0.19 -19.38
N TRP A 334 -0.65 -0.69 -18.70
CA TRP A 334 -1.97 -0.38 -18.17
C TRP A 334 -1.91 0.78 -17.15
N LEU A 335 -1.00 0.72 -16.18
CA LEU A 335 -0.82 1.76 -15.18
C LEU A 335 -0.52 3.13 -15.82
N GLN A 336 0.40 3.18 -16.79
CA GLN A 336 0.75 4.43 -17.48
C GLN A 336 -0.44 5.00 -18.26
N PHE A 337 -1.24 4.15 -18.89
CA PHE A 337 -2.47 4.58 -19.55
C PHE A 337 -3.44 5.21 -18.55
N GLU A 338 -3.68 4.57 -17.40
CA GLU A 338 -4.61 5.10 -16.37
C GLU A 338 -4.12 6.41 -15.76
N ILE A 339 -2.82 6.53 -15.49
CA ILE A 339 -2.21 7.79 -15.03
C ILE A 339 -2.41 8.89 -16.07
N SER A 340 -2.10 8.61 -17.35
CA SER A 340 -2.23 9.61 -18.41
C SER A 340 -3.68 10.03 -18.64
N THR A 341 -4.62 9.10 -18.53
CA THR A 341 -6.06 9.34 -18.70
C THR A 341 -6.59 10.17 -17.55
N THR A 342 -6.17 9.84 -16.33
CA THR A 342 -6.57 10.56 -15.12
C THR A 342 -5.98 11.98 -15.11
N LYS A 343 -4.71 12.12 -15.50
CA LYS A 343 -4.06 13.42 -15.64
C LYS A 343 -4.77 14.32 -16.66
N LYS A 344 -5.16 13.79 -17.83
CA LYS A 344 -5.94 14.57 -18.82
C LYS A 344 -7.30 15.01 -18.29
N GLN A 345 -7.98 14.15 -17.54
CA GLN A 345 -9.25 14.52 -16.89
C GLN A 345 -9.05 15.60 -15.83
N PHE A 346 -7.95 15.52 -15.08
CA PHE A 346 -7.56 16.54 -14.11
C PHE A 346 -7.24 17.89 -14.79
N GLU A 347 -6.40 17.89 -15.82
CA GLU A 347 -6.11 19.09 -16.62
C GLU A 347 -7.40 19.74 -17.12
N THR A 348 -8.37 18.95 -17.62
CA THR A 348 -9.65 19.49 -18.10
C THR A 348 -10.41 20.30 -17.04
N ILE A 349 -10.28 19.96 -15.75
CA ILE A 349 -10.97 20.64 -14.65
C ILE A 349 -10.12 21.74 -13.99
N THR A 350 -8.84 21.88 -14.36
CA THR A 350 -7.90 22.87 -13.84
C THR A 350 -7.31 23.80 -14.90
N ASN A 351 -7.64 23.62 -16.18
CA ASN A 351 -7.04 24.33 -17.32
C ASN A 351 -7.31 25.84 -17.36
N SER A 352 -8.33 26.34 -16.68
CA SER A 352 -8.67 27.76 -16.68
C SER A 352 -8.83 28.29 -15.25
N PRO A 353 -8.40 29.53 -14.97
CA PRO A 353 -8.65 30.13 -13.67
C PRO A 353 -10.13 30.31 -13.32
N LYS A 354 -11.00 30.41 -14.33
CA LYS A 354 -12.46 30.49 -14.15
C LYS A 354 -13.07 29.19 -13.61
N GLU A 355 -12.36 28.07 -13.74
CA GLU A 355 -12.78 26.78 -13.22
C GLU A 355 -12.56 26.63 -11.71
N LEU A 356 -11.89 27.57 -11.02
CA LEU A 356 -11.54 27.42 -9.61
C LEU A 356 -12.75 27.01 -8.74
N ILE A 357 -13.88 27.69 -8.88
CA ILE A 357 -15.10 27.40 -8.10
C ILE A 357 -15.71 26.03 -8.43
N PRO A 358 -16.03 25.70 -9.70
CA PRO A 358 -16.58 24.38 -10.04
C PRO A 358 -15.56 23.23 -9.90
N SER A 359 -14.25 23.54 -9.88
CA SER A 359 -13.18 22.54 -9.88
C SER A 359 -13.29 21.58 -8.71
N VAL A 360 -13.74 22.03 -7.53
CA VAL A 360 -13.79 21.18 -6.32
C VAL A 360 -14.79 20.06 -6.45
N GLN A 361 -15.97 20.35 -7.00
CA GLN A 361 -17.00 19.34 -7.23
C GLN A 361 -16.55 18.36 -8.32
N ASN A 362 -15.91 18.88 -9.37
CA ASN A 362 -15.39 18.06 -10.46
C ASN A 362 -14.21 17.18 -10.02
N PHE A 363 -13.34 17.69 -9.15
CA PHE A 363 -12.24 16.96 -8.52
C PHE A 363 -12.76 15.83 -7.63
N CYS A 364 -13.74 16.12 -6.77
CA CYS A 364 -14.38 15.09 -5.94
C CYS A 364 -15.05 14.00 -6.79
N LYS A 365 -15.71 14.39 -7.91
CA LYS A 365 -16.28 13.44 -8.88
C LYS A 365 -15.21 12.62 -9.58
N LEU A 366 -14.07 13.22 -9.95
CA LEU A 366 -12.95 12.54 -10.57
C LEU A 366 -12.35 11.50 -9.62
N LEU A 367 -12.06 11.86 -8.37
CA LEU A 367 -11.56 10.93 -7.36
C LEU A 367 -12.51 9.74 -7.17
N LYS A 368 -13.82 10.01 -7.05
CA LYS A 368 -14.83 8.95 -6.94
C LYS A 368 -14.86 8.05 -8.18
N LYS A 369 -14.87 8.63 -9.38
CA LYS A 369 -14.89 7.88 -10.63
C LYS A 369 -13.67 6.96 -10.78
N VAL A 370 -12.49 7.46 -10.42
CA VAL A 370 -11.25 6.69 -10.46
C VAL A 370 -11.26 5.58 -9.40
N TYR A 371 -11.75 5.88 -8.20
CA TYR A 371 -11.96 4.87 -7.15
C TYR A 371 -12.90 3.75 -7.62
N ASP A 372 -14.09 4.09 -8.11
CA ASP A 372 -15.09 3.12 -8.57
C ASP A 372 -14.56 2.24 -9.72
N TYR A 373 -13.72 2.81 -10.60
CA TYR A 373 -13.07 2.07 -11.68
C TYR A 373 -11.98 1.10 -11.20
N LEU A 374 -11.20 1.50 -10.19
CA LEU A 374 -10.08 0.70 -9.66
C LEU A 374 -10.50 -0.23 -8.52
N GLU A 375 -11.69 -0.07 -7.95
CA GLU A 375 -12.22 -0.91 -6.86
C GLU A 375 -12.17 -2.42 -7.20
N PRO A 376 -12.53 -2.86 -8.42
CA PRO A 376 -12.37 -4.26 -8.79
C PRO A 376 -10.92 -4.74 -8.83
N PHE A 377 -9.98 -3.87 -9.21
CA PHE A 377 -8.55 -4.18 -9.23
C PHE A 377 -7.98 -4.32 -7.82
N TYR A 378 -8.36 -3.43 -6.91
CA TYR A 378 -7.92 -3.48 -5.52
C TYR A 378 -8.44 -4.70 -4.77
N GLY A 379 -9.65 -5.18 -5.11
CA GLY A 379 -10.24 -6.38 -4.51
C GLY A 379 -9.59 -7.72 -4.89
N LEU A 380 -8.56 -7.73 -5.75
CA LEU A 380 -7.90 -8.97 -6.17
C LEU A 380 -6.81 -9.38 -5.16
N ASN A 381 -6.93 -10.58 -4.60
CA ASN A 381 -5.98 -11.13 -3.65
C ASN A 381 -4.80 -11.82 -4.37
N ASN A 382 -3.86 -11.02 -4.87
CA ASN A 382 -2.62 -11.52 -5.47
C ASN A 382 -1.44 -10.65 -5.05
N SER A 383 -0.52 -11.22 -4.26
CA SER A 383 0.62 -10.51 -3.69
C SER A 383 1.55 -9.89 -4.74
N LYS A 384 1.58 -10.45 -5.96
CA LYS A 384 2.36 -9.87 -7.06
C LYS A 384 1.82 -8.51 -7.53
N LEU A 385 0.55 -8.22 -7.26
CA LEU A 385 -0.10 -6.96 -7.64
C LEU A 385 0.01 -5.88 -6.57
N ASP A 386 0.43 -6.21 -5.35
CA ASP A 386 0.48 -5.26 -4.24
C ASP A 386 1.37 -4.06 -4.55
N LYS A 387 2.53 -4.31 -5.17
CA LYS A 387 3.41 -3.26 -5.68
C LYS A 387 2.70 -2.34 -6.69
N LEU A 388 1.85 -2.89 -7.54
CA LEU A 388 1.05 -2.11 -8.49
C LEU A 388 -0.06 -1.32 -7.78
N LYS A 389 -0.74 -1.90 -6.80
CA LYS A 389 -1.77 -1.22 -5.99
C LYS A 389 -1.18 -0.02 -5.23
N LEU A 390 0.03 -0.16 -4.70
CA LEU A 390 0.75 0.96 -4.09
C LEU A 390 1.11 2.03 -5.13
N LYS A 391 1.59 1.62 -6.32
CA LYS A 391 1.88 2.55 -7.42
C LYS A 391 0.64 3.31 -7.88
N THR A 392 -0.52 2.66 -8.03
CA THR A 392 -1.78 3.34 -8.39
C THR A 392 -2.19 4.32 -7.30
N CYS A 393 -2.08 3.95 -6.02
CA CYS A 393 -2.36 4.85 -4.90
C CYS A 393 -1.47 6.11 -4.94
N SER A 394 -0.16 5.92 -5.07
CA SER A 394 0.82 7.01 -5.09
C SER A 394 0.70 7.89 -6.34
N GLN A 395 0.71 7.29 -7.53
CA GLN A 395 0.81 8.02 -8.80
C GLN A 395 -0.52 8.61 -9.28
N ILE A 396 -1.65 8.15 -8.72
CA ILE A 396 -2.97 8.67 -9.06
C ILE A 396 -3.54 9.44 -7.88
N PHE A 397 -3.91 8.79 -6.78
CA PHE A 397 -4.66 9.46 -5.71
C PHE A 397 -3.83 10.48 -4.94
N LEU A 398 -2.62 10.14 -4.49
CA LEU A 398 -1.77 11.08 -3.76
C LEU A 398 -1.32 12.22 -4.67
N ARG A 399 -0.83 11.89 -5.87
CA ARG A 399 -0.39 12.87 -6.86
C ARG A 399 -1.49 13.86 -7.25
N LEU A 400 -2.69 13.39 -7.58
CA LEU A 400 -3.83 14.26 -7.90
C LEU A 400 -4.17 15.21 -6.75
N SER A 401 -4.14 14.70 -5.52
CA SER A 401 -4.47 15.49 -4.34
C SER A 401 -3.44 16.59 -4.11
N THR A 402 -2.15 16.27 -4.25
CA THR A 402 -1.06 17.25 -4.16
C THR A 402 -1.11 18.29 -5.29
N GLU A 403 -1.29 17.85 -6.54
CA GLU A 403 -1.41 18.76 -7.70
C GLU A 403 -2.66 19.65 -7.59
N TYR A 404 -3.75 19.16 -6.99
CA TYR A 404 -4.95 19.97 -6.74
C TYR A 404 -4.73 21.03 -5.66
N LEU A 405 -4.04 20.69 -4.57
CA LEU A 405 -3.64 21.66 -3.55
C LEU A 405 -2.82 22.80 -4.18
N GLU A 406 -1.81 22.45 -4.97
CA GLU A 406 -0.95 23.42 -5.66
C GLU A 406 -1.76 24.32 -6.61
N TYR A 407 -2.67 23.73 -7.39
CA TYR A 407 -3.57 24.48 -8.27
C TYR A 407 -4.41 25.51 -7.50
N VAL A 408 -5.07 25.11 -6.41
CA VAL A 408 -5.94 26.01 -5.63
C VAL A 408 -5.14 27.14 -5.00
N MET A 409 -3.94 26.85 -4.49
CA MET A 409 -3.10 27.87 -3.86
C MET A 409 -2.59 28.90 -4.87
N THR A 410 -2.18 28.46 -6.06
CA THR A 410 -1.54 29.31 -7.08
C THR A 410 -2.50 30.03 -8.02
N THR A 411 -3.70 29.51 -8.24
CA THR A 411 -4.63 30.05 -9.25
C THR A 411 -5.25 31.37 -8.82
N ASP A 412 -5.21 32.38 -9.69
CA ASP A 412 -5.98 33.61 -9.55
C ASP A 412 -7.11 33.65 -10.59
N SER A 413 -8.34 33.49 -10.10
CA SER A 413 -9.59 33.52 -10.85
C SER A 413 -10.20 34.93 -11.06
N LEU A 414 -9.58 35.99 -10.53
CA LEU A 414 -10.09 37.36 -10.67
C LEU A 414 -9.67 37.97 -12.00
N ASP A 415 -10.48 38.92 -12.51
CA ASP A 415 -10.10 39.71 -13.68
C ASP A 415 -8.95 40.68 -13.35
N GLU A 416 -8.23 41.20 -14.35
CA GLU A 416 -7.08 42.11 -14.16
C GLU A 416 -7.43 43.37 -13.35
N SER A 417 -8.70 43.81 -13.39
CA SER A 417 -9.22 44.91 -12.59
C SER A 417 -10.11 44.39 -11.46
N HIS A 418 -9.52 44.01 -10.33
CA HIS A 418 -10.24 43.61 -9.13
C HIS A 418 -9.91 44.51 -7.94
N ASN A 419 -10.78 44.51 -6.93
CA ASN A 419 -10.58 45.28 -5.72
C ASN A 419 -10.07 44.40 -4.56
N LYS A 420 -9.62 45.04 -3.47
CA LYS A 420 -9.10 44.34 -2.27
C LYS A 420 -10.12 43.40 -1.60
N ILE A 421 -11.43 43.66 -1.73
CA ILE A 421 -12.45 42.79 -1.14
C ILE A 421 -12.71 41.55 -2.01
N ASP A 422 -12.58 41.67 -3.33
CA ASP A 422 -12.69 40.54 -4.25
C ASP A 422 -11.53 39.55 -3.98
N GLU A 423 -10.31 40.05 -3.75
CA GLU A 423 -9.17 39.21 -3.36
C GLU A 423 -9.39 38.48 -2.03
N LEU A 424 -10.04 39.15 -1.06
CA LEU A 424 -10.42 38.55 0.21
C LEU A 424 -11.44 37.42 0.00
N PHE A 425 -12.50 37.70 -0.77
CA PHE A 425 -13.55 36.72 -1.06
C PHE A 425 -13.02 35.53 -1.86
N GLN A 426 -12.08 35.75 -2.78
CA GLN A 426 -11.39 34.66 -3.46
C GLN A 426 -10.55 33.82 -2.47
N THR A 427 -9.80 34.45 -1.56
CA THR A 427 -9.02 33.73 -0.53
C THR A 427 -9.92 32.88 0.37
N MET A 428 -11.06 33.44 0.78
CA MET A 428 -12.10 32.73 1.53
C MET A 428 -12.69 31.55 0.72
N THR A 429 -12.92 31.74 -0.58
CA THR A 429 -13.40 30.68 -1.48
C THR A 429 -12.37 29.56 -1.62
N LYS A 430 -11.06 29.90 -1.72
CA LYS A 430 -9.97 28.90 -1.70
C LYS A 430 -9.98 28.07 -0.42
N LEU A 431 -10.20 28.69 0.74
CA LEU A 431 -10.32 27.98 2.02
C LEU A 431 -11.47 26.97 2.00
N GLN A 432 -12.65 27.38 1.51
CA GLN A 432 -13.79 26.47 1.35
C GLN A 432 -13.48 25.31 0.39
N ILE A 433 -12.84 25.60 -0.75
CA ILE A 433 -12.46 24.59 -1.74
C ILE A 433 -11.51 23.56 -1.12
N LEU A 434 -10.47 24.00 -0.41
CA LEU A 434 -9.54 23.11 0.28
C LEU A 434 -10.24 22.28 1.34
N HIS A 435 -11.16 22.85 2.11
CA HIS A 435 -11.90 22.11 3.13
C HIS A 435 -12.75 20.99 2.53
N ILE A 436 -13.47 21.26 1.45
CA ILE A 436 -14.29 20.26 0.76
C ILE A 436 -13.42 19.14 0.20
N ALA A 437 -12.31 19.48 -0.45
CA ALA A 437 -11.36 18.50 -0.98
C ALA A 437 -10.70 17.67 0.14
N HIS A 438 -10.25 18.31 1.22
CA HIS A 438 -9.70 17.66 2.41
C HIS A 438 -10.70 16.65 2.99
N THR A 439 -11.96 17.03 3.16
CA THR A 439 -13.02 16.15 3.66
C THR A 439 -13.19 14.93 2.76
N LYS A 440 -13.16 15.12 1.43
CA LYS A 440 -13.28 14.01 0.48
C LYS A 440 -12.08 13.06 0.52
N ILE A 441 -10.86 13.60 0.63
CA ILE A 441 -9.63 12.79 0.77
C ILE A 441 -9.65 12.03 2.10
N TYR A 442 -10.13 12.66 3.18
CA TYR A 442 -10.29 12.02 4.47
C TYR A 442 -11.29 10.86 4.40
N GLU A 443 -12.45 11.04 3.77
CA GLU A 443 -13.42 9.95 3.53
C GLU A 443 -12.81 8.78 2.73
N LEU A 444 -11.96 9.07 1.73
CA LEU A 444 -11.25 8.04 0.97
C LEU A 444 -10.25 7.31 1.85
N SER A 445 -9.52 8.02 2.71
CA SER A 445 -8.54 7.43 3.63
C SER A 445 -9.13 6.38 4.57
N GLN A 446 -10.45 6.45 4.84
CA GLN A 446 -11.18 5.52 5.70
C GLN A 446 -11.83 4.36 4.93
N GLN A 447 -11.69 4.29 3.60
CA GLN A 447 -12.18 3.15 2.83
C GLN A 447 -11.29 1.92 3.06
N PHE A 448 -11.92 0.74 3.10
CA PHE A 448 -11.26 -0.54 3.37
C PHE A 448 -9.99 -0.75 2.51
N ILE A 449 -10.06 -0.49 1.21
CA ILE A 449 -8.93 -0.60 0.27
C ILE A 449 -7.70 0.18 0.76
N PHE A 450 -7.88 1.44 1.18
CA PHE A 450 -6.76 2.28 1.58
C PHE A 450 -6.26 1.97 2.99
N ILE A 451 -7.12 1.41 3.85
CA ILE A 451 -6.72 0.84 5.15
C ILE A 451 -5.83 -0.38 4.93
N GLU A 452 -6.20 -1.29 4.02
CA GLU A 452 -5.37 -2.44 3.66
C GLU A 452 -4.03 -2.00 3.06
N LEU A 453 -4.03 -1.03 2.14
CA LEU A 453 -2.79 -0.48 1.58
C LEU A 453 -1.91 0.17 2.65
N THR A 454 -2.51 0.85 3.63
CA THR A 454 -1.77 1.43 4.76
C THR A 454 -1.11 0.33 5.59
N SER A 455 -1.83 -0.77 5.85
CA SER A 455 -1.29 -1.93 6.56
C SER A 455 -0.12 -2.55 5.78
N LEU A 456 -0.25 -2.68 4.47
CA LEU A 456 0.79 -3.22 3.59
C LEU A 456 2.06 -2.34 3.56
N VAL A 457 1.92 -1.02 3.53
CA VAL A 457 3.06 -0.10 3.65
C VAL A 457 3.70 -0.21 5.04
N ASN A 458 2.90 -0.27 6.10
CA ASN A 458 3.40 -0.38 7.46
C ASN A 458 4.19 -1.68 7.69
N GLU A 459 3.70 -2.79 7.16
CA GLU A 459 4.38 -4.09 7.20
C GLU A 459 5.68 -4.06 6.39
N SER A 460 5.66 -3.52 5.17
CA SER A 460 6.84 -3.50 4.30
C SER A 460 7.93 -2.53 4.77
N GLU A 461 7.58 -1.36 5.30
CA GLU A 461 8.53 -0.34 5.77
C GLU A 461 8.82 -0.41 7.27
N SER A 462 8.16 -1.30 8.02
CA SER A 462 8.21 -1.33 9.50
C SER A 462 7.87 0.03 10.14
N ARG A 463 6.92 0.76 9.53
CA ARG A 463 6.44 2.07 9.99
C ARG A 463 5.03 1.98 10.57
N ARG A 464 4.56 3.08 11.15
CA ARG A 464 3.23 3.21 11.76
C ARG A 464 2.50 4.44 11.20
N TYR A 465 2.35 4.49 9.88
CA TYR A 465 1.47 5.46 9.25
C TYR A 465 0.03 5.21 9.69
N VAL A 466 -0.69 6.29 9.96
CA VAL A 466 -2.13 6.23 10.25
C VAL A 466 -2.92 6.00 8.95
N SER A 467 -2.44 6.57 7.85
CA SER A 467 -2.99 6.37 6.52
C SER A 467 -1.93 6.64 5.46
N VAL A 468 -2.02 5.99 4.31
CA VAL A 468 -1.27 6.37 3.09
C VAL A 468 -1.52 7.82 2.64
N PHE A 469 -2.63 8.44 3.08
CA PHE A 469 -2.95 9.85 2.79
C PHE A 469 -2.43 10.84 3.85
N GLN A 470 -1.75 10.38 4.91
CA GLN A 470 -1.40 11.20 6.07
C GLN A 470 -0.69 12.52 5.69
N ASP A 471 0.32 12.45 4.81
CA ASP A 471 1.09 13.64 4.41
C ASP A 471 0.27 14.64 3.59
N VAL A 472 -0.58 14.13 2.68
CA VAL A 472 -1.49 14.97 1.89
C VAL A 472 -2.51 15.64 2.80
N LEU A 473 -3.15 14.91 3.72
CA LEU A 473 -4.13 15.46 4.66
C LEU A 473 -3.50 16.55 5.54
N ASN A 474 -2.30 16.30 6.07
CA ASN A 474 -1.55 17.31 6.81
C ASN A 474 -1.24 18.54 5.96
N SER A 475 -0.83 18.35 4.70
CA SER A 475 -0.52 19.47 3.79
C SER A 475 -1.75 20.35 3.53
N PHE A 476 -2.92 19.75 3.31
CA PHE A 476 -4.18 20.49 3.18
C PHE A 476 -4.53 21.25 4.47
N ARG A 477 -4.41 20.59 5.64
CA ARG A 477 -4.67 21.24 6.93
C ARG A 477 -3.74 22.43 7.17
N ASP A 478 -2.44 22.25 6.95
CA ASP A 478 -1.44 23.28 7.20
C ASP A 478 -1.67 24.51 6.30
N ASN A 479 -2.04 24.32 5.03
CA ASN A 479 -2.38 25.42 4.11
C ASN A 479 -3.69 26.13 4.52
N MET A 480 -4.66 25.41 5.08
CA MET A 480 -5.90 26.02 5.58
C MET A 480 -5.64 26.84 6.85
N GLU A 481 -4.99 26.25 7.86
CA GLU A 481 -4.80 26.82 9.21
C GLU A 481 -3.68 27.87 9.29
N ASN A 482 -2.63 27.75 8.49
CA ASN A 482 -1.49 28.68 8.56
C ASN A 482 -1.54 29.73 7.43
N ASP A 483 -1.66 29.28 6.18
CA ASP A 483 -1.50 30.18 5.03
C ASP A 483 -2.77 30.97 4.72
N LEU A 484 -3.89 30.28 4.50
CA LEU A 484 -5.15 30.92 4.12
C LEU A 484 -5.81 31.65 5.28
N GLU A 485 -5.88 31.03 6.47
CA GLU A 485 -6.37 31.68 7.69
C GLU A 485 -5.62 33.00 7.97
N GLY A 486 -4.28 32.95 8.02
CA GLY A 486 -3.44 34.13 8.24
C GLY A 486 -3.64 35.21 7.17
N SER A 487 -3.75 34.80 5.90
CA SER A 487 -4.02 35.70 4.76
C SER A 487 -5.39 36.40 4.88
N ILE A 488 -6.45 35.66 5.26
CA ILE A 488 -7.79 36.21 5.49
C ILE A 488 -7.74 37.26 6.60
N ILE A 489 -7.16 36.92 7.76
CA ILE A 489 -7.06 37.84 8.90
C ILE A 489 -6.31 39.12 8.50
N HIS A 490 -5.18 38.98 7.79
CA HIS A 490 -4.38 40.13 7.34
C HIS A 490 -5.14 41.03 6.36
N ARG A 491 -5.83 40.44 5.37
CA ARG A 491 -6.62 41.19 4.37
C ARG A 491 -7.78 41.94 5.04
N ILE A 492 -8.50 41.30 5.97
CA ILE A 492 -9.59 41.95 6.72
C ILE A 492 -9.03 43.08 7.61
N GLN A 493 -7.88 42.88 8.26
CA GLN A 493 -7.25 43.94 9.05
C GLN A 493 -6.92 45.16 8.18
N LYS A 494 -6.38 44.96 6.97
CA LYS A 494 -6.08 46.05 6.04
C LYS A 494 -7.33 46.82 5.64
N LEU A 495 -8.41 46.11 5.29
CA LEU A 495 -9.71 46.73 4.98
C LEU A 495 -10.30 47.49 6.19
N SER A 496 -10.16 46.93 7.39
CA SER A 496 -10.64 47.55 8.63
C SER A 496 -9.89 48.84 8.94
N LYS A 497 -8.56 48.84 8.80
CA LYS A 497 -7.73 50.05 8.97
C LYS A 497 -8.12 51.15 7.98
N ASP A 498 -8.34 50.79 6.72
CA ASP A 498 -8.79 51.73 5.69
C ASP A 498 -10.18 52.32 6.03
N ALA A 499 -11.11 51.48 6.53
CA ALA A 499 -12.45 51.92 6.92
C ALA A 499 -12.50 52.78 8.21
N LEU A 500 -11.52 52.63 9.10
CA LEU A 500 -11.43 53.35 10.39
C LEU A 500 -10.72 54.71 10.28
N GLN A 501 -10.22 55.10 9.10
CA GLN A 501 -9.47 56.36 8.94
C GLN A 501 -10.25 57.62 9.34
N ASN A 502 -11.56 57.65 9.12
CA ASN A 502 -12.39 58.79 9.52
C ASN A 502 -12.65 58.76 11.03
N TYR A 503 -12.90 57.59 11.60
CA TYR A 503 -13.09 57.41 13.04
C TYR A 503 -11.84 57.81 13.84
N PHE A 504 -10.64 57.53 13.32
CA PHE A 504 -9.38 57.99 13.91
C PHE A 504 -9.27 59.52 14.07
N LYS A 505 -9.94 60.29 13.20
CA LYS A 505 -9.89 61.76 13.20
C LYS A 505 -10.93 62.39 14.12
N VAL A 506 -11.79 61.59 14.76
CA VAL A 506 -12.80 62.09 15.70
C VAL A 506 -12.10 62.70 16.91
N ASN A 507 -12.39 63.97 17.17
CA ASN A 507 -11.81 64.75 18.27
C ASN A 507 -12.85 65.29 19.26
N THR A 508 -14.12 64.87 19.11
CA THR A 508 -15.27 65.34 19.90
C THR A 508 -15.43 64.62 21.25
N TRP A 509 -14.47 63.76 21.63
CA TRP A 509 -14.49 62.91 22.84
C TRP A 509 -14.63 63.65 24.18
N ILE A 510 -14.23 64.93 24.25
CA ILE A 510 -14.37 65.80 25.44
C ILE A 510 -15.63 66.68 25.36
N SER A 511 -16.10 66.96 24.14
CA SER A 511 -17.21 67.88 23.88
C SER A 511 -18.54 67.15 23.66
N THR A 512 -18.59 65.84 23.90
CA THR A 512 -19.81 65.04 23.80
C THR A 512 -20.74 65.44 24.95
N GLU A 513 -21.83 66.14 24.63
CA GLU A 513 -22.84 66.55 25.60
C GLU A 513 -23.86 65.42 25.86
N SER A 514 -24.56 65.47 26.99
CA SER A 514 -25.58 64.45 27.30
C SER A 514 -26.79 64.62 26.39
N THR A 515 -26.96 63.73 25.43
CA THR A 515 -28.23 63.57 24.73
C THR A 515 -29.23 62.87 25.65
N ILE A 516 -30.43 63.43 25.77
CA ILE A 516 -31.53 62.90 26.61
C ILE A 516 -32.19 61.66 25.97
N ASP A 517 -31.83 61.32 24.72
CA ASP A 517 -32.36 60.16 24.01
C ASP A 517 -31.81 58.83 24.54
N GLU A 518 -32.74 57.93 24.92
CA GLU A 518 -32.49 56.57 25.41
C GLU A 518 -31.89 55.61 24.34
N HIS A 519 -31.64 56.11 23.12
CA HIS A 519 -31.09 55.34 22.00
C HIS A 519 -29.78 55.95 21.51
N ILE A 520 -28.71 55.73 22.28
CA ILE A 520 -27.36 56.13 21.87
C ILE A 520 -26.90 55.21 20.72
N THR A 521 -26.68 55.80 19.54
CA THR A 521 -26.20 55.09 18.34
C THR A 521 -24.67 55.15 18.21
N PRO A 522 -24.04 54.24 17.44
CA PRO A 522 -22.61 54.34 17.15
C PRO A 522 -22.23 55.64 16.42
N THR A 523 -21.00 56.09 16.62
CA THR A 523 -20.43 57.28 15.95
C THR A 523 -20.54 57.17 14.43
N ALA A 524 -20.96 58.23 13.75
CA ALA A 524 -21.26 58.21 12.32
C ALA A 524 -20.06 57.78 11.46
N GLU A 525 -18.86 58.23 11.83
CA GLU A 525 -17.58 57.89 11.17
C GLU A 525 -17.22 56.41 11.28
N LEU A 526 -17.87 55.64 12.16
CA LEU A 526 -17.66 54.21 12.38
C LEU A 526 -18.59 53.33 11.54
N ILE A 527 -19.70 53.88 11.03
CA ILE A 527 -20.75 53.12 10.32
C ILE A 527 -20.20 52.37 9.10
N ASN A 528 -19.25 52.98 8.37
CA ASN A 528 -18.62 52.33 7.22
C ASN A 528 -17.83 51.07 7.62
N CYS A 529 -17.08 51.13 8.72
CA CYS A 529 -16.36 49.98 9.26
C CYS A 529 -17.32 48.88 9.69
N ILE A 530 -18.38 49.22 10.43
CA ILE A 530 -19.42 48.28 10.87
C ILE A 530 -20.08 47.59 9.66
N THR A 531 -20.45 48.36 8.64
CA THR A 531 -21.10 47.82 7.43
C THR A 531 -20.16 46.90 6.65
N MET A 532 -18.88 47.29 6.53
CA MET A 532 -17.86 46.48 5.86
C MET A 532 -17.60 45.17 6.61
N LEU A 533 -17.42 45.21 7.93
CA LEU A 533 -17.20 44.03 8.77
C LEU A 533 -18.41 43.09 8.74
N LYS A 534 -19.64 43.61 8.86
CA LYS A 534 -20.86 42.80 8.72
C LYS A 534 -20.91 42.07 7.39
N ARG A 535 -20.57 42.74 6.28
CA ARG A 535 -20.52 42.11 4.95
C ARG A 535 -19.47 41.00 4.88
N VAL A 536 -18.28 41.25 5.40
CA VAL A 536 -17.18 40.28 5.41
C VAL A 536 -17.49 39.07 6.27
N VAL A 537 -17.98 39.29 7.50
CA VAL A 537 -18.33 38.23 8.45
C VAL A 537 -19.54 37.43 7.96
N SER A 538 -20.56 38.09 7.38
CA SER A 538 -21.68 37.38 6.76
C SER A 538 -21.23 36.50 5.60
N ASN A 539 -20.24 36.93 4.82
CA ASN A 539 -19.66 36.08 3.78
C ASN A 539 -18.94 34.88 4.40
N LEU A 540 -18.07 35.11 5.40
CA LEU A 540 -17.35 34.05 6.12
C LEU A 540 -18.30 33.00 6.73
N ASP A 541 -19.38 33.45 7.37
CA ASP A 541 -20.39 32.60 8.01
C ASP A 541 -21.20 31.77 7.02
N SER A 542 -21.25 32.18 5.75
CA SER A 542 -21.95 31.44 4.69
C SER A 542 -21.11 30.32 4.06
N LEU A 543 -19.81 30.26 4.35
CA LEU A 543 -18.90 29.30 3.73
C LEU A 543 -18.92 27.97 4.47
N ASN A 544 -18.73 26.89 3.72
CA ASN A 544 -18.50 25.57 4.28
C ASN A 544 -17.03 25.42 4.68
N ILE A 545 -16.67 25.87 5.88
CA ILE A 545 -15.31 25.78 6.45
C ILE A 545 -15.37 25.18 7.87
N PRO A 546 -14.26 24.65 8.41
CA PRO A 546 -14.20 24.18 9.79
C PRO A 546 -14.61 25.29 10.77
N PHE A 547 -15.41 24.92 11.77
CA PHE A 547 -15.89 25.86 12.77
C PHE A 547 -14.73 26.49 13.54
N GLU A 548 -13.72 25.70 13.85
CA GLU A 548 -12.51 26.11 14.57
C GLU A 548 -11.78 27.23 13.84
N ILE A 549 -11.59 27.10 12.52
CA ILE A 549 -10.94 28.12 11.68
C ILE A 549 -11.78 29.40 11.65
N SER A 550 -13.10 29.29 11.46
CA SER A 550 -13.99 30.46 11.46
C SER A 550 -13.92 31.24 12.78
N ILE A 551 -13.94 30.53 13.91
CA ILE A 551 -13.80 31.11 15.24
C ILE A 551 -12.44 31.76 15.45
N ASN A 552 -11.35 31.10 15.05
CA ASN A 552 -10.00 31.66 15.17
C ASN A 552 -9.85 32.96 14.38
N ILE A 553 -10.33 33.00 13.13
CA ILE A 553 -10.36 34.23 12.32
C ILE A 553 -11.07 35.35 13.08
N LYS A 554 -12.29 35.09 13.58
CA LYS A 554 -13.08 36.10 14.29
C LYS A 554 -12.40 36.56 15.58
N ASN A 555 -11.81 35.64 16.35
CA ASN A 555 -11.09 35.97 17.59
C ASN A 555 -9.84 36.81 17.32
N GLU A 556 -9.05 36.47 16.31
CA GLU A 556 -7.86 37.23 15.92
C GLU A 556 -8.22 38.62 15.40
N LEU A 557 -9.33 38.76 14.68
CA LEU A 557 -9.86 40.06 14.30
C LEU A 557 -10.30 40.88 15.51
N LEU A 558 -10.97 40.27 16.49
CA LEU A 558 -11.33 40.94 17.74
C LEU A 558 -10.08 41.43 18.49
N ASN A 559 -9.03 40.61 18.59
CA ASN A 559 -7.74 40.99 19.19
C ASN A 559 -7.15 42.24 18.51
N ARG A 560 -7.14 42.25 17.17
CA ARG A 560 -6.62 43.38 16.37
C ARG A 560 -7.48 44.64 16.51
N LEU A 561 -8.80 44.49 16.63
CA LEU A 561 -9.73 45.61 16.83
C LEU A 561 -9.61 46.19 18.24
N VAL A 562 -9.53 45.36 19.27
CA VAL A 562 -9.27 45.80 20.65
C VAL A 562 -7.98 46.63 20.71
N ASN A 563 -6.89 46.12 20.13
CA ASN A 563 -5.62 46.83 20.10
C ASN A 563 -5.73 48.17 19.37
N TYR A 564 -6.47 48.24 18.26
CA TYR A 564 -6.72 49.51 17.57
C TYR A 564 -7.48 50.51 18.45
N PHE A 565 -8.55 50.08 19.12
CA PHE A 565 -9.34 50.94 20.01
C PHE A 565 -8.52 51.44 21.20
N ILE A 566 -7.66 50.60 21.78
CA ILE A 566 -6.76 51.01 22.88
C ILE A 566 -5.70 51.98 22.35
N GLU A 567 -4.84 51.54 21.43
CA GLU A 567 -3.63 52.28 21.06
C GLU A 567 -3.94 53.52 20.20
N SER A 568 -4.94 53.45 19.33
CA SER A 568 -5.20 54.50 18.33
C SER A 568 -6.31 55.46 18.72
N ILE A 569 -7.16 55.12 19.69
CA ILE A 569 -8.30 55.95 20.10
C ILE A 569 -8.18 56.32 21.58
N LEU A 570 -8.24 55.33 22.48
CA LEU A 570 -8.24 55.55 23.92
C LEU A 570 -6.93 56.20 24.40
N LYS A 571 -5.80 55.76 23.85
CA LYS A 571 -4.49 56.22 24.31
C LYS A 571 -4.14 57.63 23.85
N LEU A 572 -4.70 58.08 22.73
CA LEU A 572 -4.36 59.34 22.05
C LEU A 572 -5.33 60.49 22.32
N ASN A 573 -6.50 60.21 22.89
CA ASN A 573 -7.53 61.20 23.15
C ASN A 573 -7.77 61.40 24.64
N LYS A 574 -8.42 62.51 24.97
CA LYS A 574 -9.01 62.73 26.30
C LYS A 574 -10.52 62.51 26.23
N PHE A 575 -11.10 62.00 27.30
CA PHE A 575 -12.51 61.61 27.34
C PHE A 575 -13.21 62.28 28.51
N ASN A 576 -14.43 62.75 28.29
CA ASN A 576 -15.37 63.03 29.36
C ASN A 576 -16.24 61.77 29.64
N LYS A 577 -17.15 61.83 30.63
CA LYS A 577 -18.01 60.69 30.99
C LYS A 577 -18.82 60.14 29.81
N GLN A 578 -19.36 61.01 28.96
CA GLN A 578 -20.17 60.62 27.81
C GLN A 578 -19.32 60.12 26.65
N GLY A 579 -18.16 60.72 26.38
CA GLY A 579 -17.21 60.24 25.38
C GLY A 579 -16.69 58.85 25.71
N LEU A 580 -16.45 58.54 26.99
CA LEU A 580 -16.04 57.19 27.41
C LEU A 580 -17.18 56.17 27.28
N LEU A 581 -18.44 56.59 27.49
CA LEU A 581 -19.61 55.76 27.21
C LEU A 581 -19.79 55.52 25.70
N GLN A 582 -19.65 56.56 24.87
CA GLN A 582 -19.70 56.45 23.42
C GLN A 582 -18.60 55.52 22.89
N PHE A 583 -17.38 55.60 23.42
CA PHE A 583 -16.29 54.68 23.08
C PHE A 583 -16.66 53.22 23.35
N GLU A 584 -17.30 52.92 24.50
CA GLU A 584 -17.76 51.56 24.81
C GLU A 584 -18.86 51.10 23.84
N ILE A 585 -19.80 51.98 23.51
CA ILE A 585 -20.89 51.70 22.56
C ILE A 585 -20.33 51.41 21.17
N ASP A 586 -19.38 52.23 20.71
CA ASP A 586 -18.71 52.09 19.43
C ASP A 586 -17.93 50.77 19.35
N PHE A 587 -17.16 50.44 20.40
CA PHE A 587 -16.44 49.17 20.47
C PHE A 587 -17.42 47.98 20.47
N LYS A 588 -18.49 48.04 21.27
CA LYS A 588 -19.51 47.00 21.32
C LYS A 588 -20.16 46.80 19.94
N ALA A 589 -20.53 47.88 19.27
CA ALA A 589 -21.14 47.81 17.94
C ALA A 589 -20.22 47.16 16.90
N VAL A 590 -18.91 47.41 16.98
CA VAL A 590 -17.91 46.74 16.13
C VAL A 590 -17.71 45.27 16.53
N LYS A 591 -17.60 44.97 17.82
CA LYS A 591 -17.47 43.61 18.35
C LYS A 591 -18.66 42.74 17.91
N ASP A 592 -19.87 43.27 18.02
CA ASP A 592 -21.10 42.56 17.67
C ASP A 592 -21.17 42.21 16.16
N THR A 593 -20.40 42.90 15.30
CA THR A 593 -20.32 42.53 13.88
C THR A 593 -19.60 41.21 13.62
N LEU A 594 -18.74 40.76 14.53
CA LEU A 594 -17.99 39.51 14.39
C LEU A 594 -18.85 38.28 14.67
N ASN A 595 -20.02 38.46 15.27
CA ASN A 595 -21.00 37.39 15.52
C ASN A 595 -20.33 36.15 16.16
N LEU A 596 -19.57 36.38 17.24
CA LEU A 596 -18.95 35.32 18.02
C LEU A 596 -20.01 34.62 18.90
N PRO A 597 -19.99 33.28 19.03
CA PRO A 597 -20.83 32.55 19.96
C PRO A 597 -20.67 33.05 21.40
N GLY A 598 -21.77 33.08 22.17
CA GLY A 598 -21.81 33.66 23.51
C GLY A 598 -20.89 33.01 24.55
N ASP A 599 -20.53 31.74 24.34
CA ASP A 599 -19.67 30.97 25.25
C ASP A 599 -18.17 31.20 25.00
N ILE A 600 -17.81 31.94 23.95
CA ILE A 600 -16.41 32.19 23.59
C ILE A 600 -15.92 33.47 24.26
N HIS A 601 -15.06 33.29 25.27
CA HIS A 601 -14.38 34.38 25.95
C HIS A 601 -13.16 34.83 25.15
N ASN A 602 -13.04 36.15 24.95
CA ASN A 602 -11.88 36.76 24.32
C ASN A 602 -11.11 37.59 25.35
N TYR A 603 -9.91 37.13 25.67
CA TYR A 603 -9.05 37.73 26.71
C TYR A 603 -8.81 39.24 26.50
N GLN A 604 -8.56 39.66 25.25
CA GLN A 604 -8.29 41.07 24.94
C GLN A 604 -9.55 41.93 25.12
N SER A 605 -10.72 41.44 24.71
CA SER A 605 -12.00 42.13 24.94
C SER A 605 -12.33 42.26 26.42
N ASP A 606 -12.03 41.24 27.22
CA ASP A 606 -12.25 41.30 28.68
C ASP A 606 -11.27 42.29 29.34
N THR A 607 -10.02 42.33 28.88
CA THR A 607 -8.99 43.31 29.31
C THR A 607 -9.46 44.74 29.03
N LEU A 608 -10.02 45.02 27.84
CA LEU A 608 -10.56 46.34 27.52
C LEU A 608 -11.74 46.72 28.41
N ARG A 609 -12.64 45.78 28.71
CA ARG A 609 -13.77 46.02 29.62
C ARG A 609 -13.30 46.40 31.02
N GLU A 610 -12.32 45.68 31.55
CA GLU A 610 -11.72 46.00 32.84
C GLU A 610 -10.98 47.34 32.81
N LEU A 611 -10.30 47.67 31.69
CA LEU A 611 -9.61 48.95 31.51
C LEU A 611 -10.59 50.12 31.59
N LEU A 612 -11.73 50.00 30.89
CA LEU A 612 -12.80 51.00 30.96
C LEU A 612 -13.42 51.11 32.36
N THR A 613 -13.48 50.01 33.10
CA THR A 613 -13.95 50.00 34.49
C THR A 613 -13.03 50.85 35.39
N ILE A 614 -11.70 50.74 35.21
CA ILE A 614 -10.74 51.58 35.94
C ILE A 614 -10.87 53.05 35.52
N LEU A 615 -10.95 53.35 34.23
CA LEU A 615 -11.06 54.74 33.76
C LEU A 615 -12.31 55.44 34.28
N ARG A 616 -13.40 54.69 34.54
CA ARG A 616 -14.65 55.20 35.12
C ARG A 616 -14.56 55.60 36.58
N LEU A 617 -13.52 55.18 37.31
CA LEU A 617 -13.32 55.56 38.71
C LEU A 617 -13.23 57.08 38.89
N LYS A 618 -12.81 57.83 37.86
CA LYS A 618 -12.84 59.31 37.86
C LYS A 618 -14.22 59.88 38.20
N TYR A 619 -15.28 59.17 37.84
CA TYR A 619 -16.67 59.59 38.01
C TYR A 619 -17.34 58.95 39.22
N ASP A 620 -16.61 58.14 40.00
CA ASP A 620 -17.09 57.51 41.23
C ASP A 620 -16.45 58.19 42.44
N THR A 621 -17.28 58.90 43.21
CA THR A 621 -16.85 59.61 44.42
C THR A 621 -16.34 58.67 45.52
N LEU A 622 -16.74 57.40 45.51
CA LEU A 622 -16.28 56.41 46.48
C LEU A 622 -14.91 55.82 46.13
N ALA A 623 -14.46 56.00 44.88
CA ALA A 623 -13.21 55.45 44.37
C ALA A 623 -12.01 56.40 44.47
N GLU A 624 -12.15 57.57 45.12
CA GLU A 624 -11.11 58.60 45.17
C GLU A 624 -9.79 58.12 45.81
N ILE A 625 -9.87 57.14 46.73
CA ILE A 625 -8.71 56.50 47.36
C ILE A 625 -7.76 55.84 46.35
N TYR A 626 -8.29 55.30 45.24
CA TYR A 626 -7.54 54.55 44.24
C TYR A 626 -6.80 55.46 43.24
N ILE A 627 -7.22 56.73 43.13
CA ILE A 627 -6.70 57.69 42.13
C ILE A 627 -5.56 58.54 42.74
N GLN A 628 -5.26 58.36 44.03
CA GLN A 628 -4.22 59.14 44.71
C GLN A 628 -2.82 58.77 44.21
N LYS A 629 -1.98 59.79 43.98
CA LYS A 629 -0.59 59.62 43.51
C LYS A 629 0.24 58.70 44.40
N GLY A 630 -0.02 58.67 45.71
CA GLY A 630 0.64 57.76 46.66
C GLY A 630 0.30 56.30 46.39
N TYR A 631 -0.99 56.00 46.19
CA TYR A 631 -1.49 54.66 45.88
C TYR A 631 -0.92 54.13 44.55
N ILE A 632 -0.98 54.95 43.48
CA ILE A 632 -0.49 54.57 42.15
C ILE A 632 1.01 54.29 42.13
N LYS A 633 1.79 55.02 42.93
CA LYS A 633 3.25 54.81 43.05
C LYS A 633 3.62 53.59 43.89
N ASN A 634 2.76 53.20 44.83
CA ASN A 634 3.00 52.03 45.68
C ASN A 634 2.99 50.73 44.86
N GLY A 635 2.20 50.68 43.78
CA GLY A 635 2.19 49.57 42.83
C GLY A 635 1.50 48.29 43.32
N ASP A 636 0.92 48.30 44.52
CA ASP A 636 0.06 47.23 45.03
C ASP A 636 -1.39 47.57 44.74
N PHE A 637 -2.00 46.80 43.82
CA PHE A 637 -3.37 46.99 43.36
C PHE A 637 -4.33 45.90 43.83
N SER A 638 -3.96 45.11 44.84
CA SER A 638 -4.73 43.96 45.31
C SER A 638 -6.15 44.34 45.76
N ASP A 639 -6.29 45.45 46.48
CA ASP A 639 -7.58 45.96 46.97
C ASP A 639 -8.46 46.43 45.81
N LEU A 640 -7.89 47.21 44.88
CA LEU A 640 -8.59 47.66 43.68
C LEU A 640 -9.07 46.47 42.82
N LYS A 641 -8.22 45.45 42.63
CA LYS A 641 -8.58 44.26 41.86
C LYS A 641 -9.76 43.52 42.47
N LYS A 642 -9.77 43.40 43.79
CA LYS A 642 -10.85 42.73 44.53
C LYS A 642 -12.16 43.50 44.45
N ASP A 643 -12.11 44.81 44.72
CA ASP A 643 -13.31 45.65 44.79
C ASP A 643 -13.99 45.84 43.44
N MET A 644 -13.19 46.00 42.38
CA MET A 644 -13.69 46.19 41.01
C MET A 644 -13.77 44.90 40.19
N LYS A 645 -13.45 43.74 40.81
CA LYS A 645 -13.43 42.41 40.17
C LYS A 645 -12.58 42.36 38.90
N ILE A 646 -11.38 42.92 38.95
CA ILE A 646 -10.41 42.95 37.85
C ILE A 646 -9.57 41.66 37.92
N ASN A 647 -9.68 40.81 36.90
CA ASN A 647 -9.05 39.49 36.83
C ASN A 647 -8.05 39.36 35.67
N PHE A 648 -8.15 40.17 34.62
CA PHE A 648 -7.39 40.02 33.37
C PHE A 648 -6.31 41.11 33.17
N LEU A 649 -6.52 42.33 33.68
CA LEU A 649 -5.51 43.39 33.56
C LEU A 649 -4.24 43.12 34.38
N SER A 650 -3.09 43.43 33.76
CA SER A 650 -1.80 43.42 34.43
C SER A 650 -1.62 44.63 35.36
N ASP A 651 -0.75 44.53 36.37
CA ASP A 651 -0.47 45.66 37.28
C ASP A 651 0.11 46.87 36.53
N SER A 652 0.87 46.64 35.47
CA SER A 652 1.39 47.71 34.60
C SER A 652 0.26 48.46 33.89
N ASP A 653 -0.74 47.75 33.37
CA ASP A 653 -1.86 48.37 32.66
C ASP A 653 -2.81 49.08 33.63
N ILE A 654 -3.00 48.52 34.84
CA ILE A 654 -3.73 49.18 35.93
C ILE A 654 -3.05 50.51 36.30
N GLN A 655 -1.72 50.49 36.43
CA GLN A 655 -0.95 51.67 36.76
C GLN A 655 -1.06 52.75 35.66
N ASP A 656 -0.93 52.38 34.38
CA ASP A 656 -1.11 53.31 33.24
C ASP A 656 -2.52 53.92 33.24
N ALA A 657 -3.55 53.08 33.43
CA ALA A 657 -4.94 53.51 33.48
C ALA A 657 -5.21 54.53 34.59
N LEU A 658 -4.70 54.28 35.80
CA LEU A 658 -4.84 55.22 36.92
C LEU A 658 -4.05 56.52 36.69
N TYR A 659 -2.84 56.44 36.10
CA TYR A 659 -2.10 57.63 35.71
C TYR A 659 -2.81 58.46 34.64
N ARG A 660 -3.53 57.84 33.70
CA ARG A 660 -4.36 58.57 32.73
C ARG A 660 -5.45 59.40 33.39
N ILE A 661 -6.04 58.89 34.48
CA ILE A 661 -7.00 59.66 35.28
C ILE A 661 -6.29 60.81 36.00
N LEU A 662 -5.17 60.55 36.68
CA LEU A 662 -4.42 61.55 37.44
C LEU A 662 -3.89 62.69 36.55
N LEU A 663 -3.49 62.40 35.32
CA LEU A 663 -2.96 63.35 34.34
C LEU A 663 -4.05 64.13 33.58
N ASN A 664 -5.32 64.02 33.99
CA ASN A 664 -6.46 64.66 33.34
C ASN A 664 -6.58 64.31 31.85
N ASN A 665 -6.33 63.04 31.51
CA ASN A 665 -6.75 62.48 30.22
C ASN A 665 -8.20 61.96 30.28
N ILE A 666 -8.70 61.69 31.49
CA ILE A 666 -10.13 61.49 31.77
C ILE A 666 -10.61 62.73 32.54
N VAL A 667 -11.52 63.50 31.92
CA VAL A 667 -11.99 64.82 32.38
C VAL A 667 -13.34 64.70 33.06
#